data_AF-A0A960R830-F1
#
_entry.id   AF-A0A960R830-F1
#
_cell.length_a   1.000
_cell.length_b   1.000
_cell.length_c   1.000
_cell.angle_alpha   90.00
_cell.angle_beta   90.00
_cell.angle_gamma   90.00
#
_symmetry.space_group_name_H-M   'P 1'
#
loop_
_entity.id
_entity.type
_entity.pdbx_description
1 polymer ?
#
loop_
_entity_poly.entity_id
_entity_poly.type
_entity_poly.pdbx_seq_one_letter_code
_entity_poly.pdbx_strand_id
1 'polypeptide(L)'
;MDFRTDLRFTSRCAWAFAALAAGWSVICFGGDSSEADKWKAELAERARWWSLQPPHAVSPPSVKDPAWQAEPVDRFILSELTKASLAPAPPADAATLARRLSFVLTGLPPEPATVTRFVDAYAGDPETALRDQVDEWLASPHFGERFARHWMDVVRYTDTYGYEWDNPVKGSWEYRDYLIRAFNADIGFDQLIREQIAGDLLPEPRIDEAAGFNESLIGPTFYHLGEHRHGTSIEFNGVHQEMVNNKIDAFSKAFLAVTVACARCHDHKLDAISQADYYALAGVFMTPRWTSRVIDAPGKQAAAIGQLRNLRERIQETMAAAWPSTAAGKLRPDTLQAWAVQHRESLQSTTHGQGTYPMAKWLDVPDAGAATRWKELAAEWRNARAERQKSNAETFTVVTDFATPGFPTGWVTEGDGIEQGWVADGTLLVRLEGETLIDSFLPRGYHTHALSPKFPGALRLPAEDQIPGAFVSLQLQGAEWAGRLVAPQNAFQSEGVTFFDPEAKANWLATPDSPLKNGVSRVLVEFATASLNPNFPPRTGLARAGKTKLPDEDFGFDKRSWFSLTGIVSHNQPGAPADPMDAYVRLFEEESLPATAEEGWGRMAMWLRATVERWAAGKSEPGDAGLLNWMLAEGWLPNRMEDLPEASEWATRYREVESTLTFPRTANTMDEREIDPIDYRLNVRGNVDEEGPAIPRRFLEVFDHQQ
;
A
#
# COMPACT_ATOMS: atom_id res chain seq x y z
N MET A 1 1.11 -31.55 54.35
CA MET A 1 0.12 -32.41 55.04
C MET A 1 -0.87 -32.84 53.97
N ASP A 2 -0.53 -33.74 53.06
CA ASP A 2 -0.05 -35.13 53.22
C ASP A 2 -1.19 -36.09 53.57
N PHE A 3 -1.66 -36.84 52.57
CA PHE A 3 -2.20 -38.18 52.74
C PHE A 3 -1.80 -39.03 51.53
N ARG A 4 -0.66 -39.70 51.70
CA ARG A 4 -0.30 -40.94 51.01
C ARG A 4 -1.03 -42.12 51.64
N THR A 5 -1.32 -43.12 50.83
CA THR A 5 -1.16 -44.57 51.14
C THR A 5 -0.99 -45.26 49.79
N ASP A 6 0.23 -45.53 49.32
CA ASP A 6 1.10 -46.68 49.62
C ASP A 6 0.51 -48.06 49.28
N LEU A 7 1.16 -48.72 48.32
CA LEU A 7 1.45 -50.15 48.33
C LEU A 7 2.71 -50.41 47.50
N ARG A 8 3.85 -50.49 48.20
CA ARG A 8 5.11 -51.14 47.75
C ARG A 8 5.06 -52.60 48.20
N PHE A 9 5.53 -53.59 47.43
CA PHE A 9 6.89 -54.17 47.34
C PHE A 9 6.65 -55.61 46.79
N THR A 10 7.50 -56.37 46.11
CA THR A 10 8.96 -56.54 46.06
C THR A 10 9.24 -57.53 44.92
N SER A 11 10.37 -57.38 44.24
CA SER A 11 10.98 -58.36 43.36
C SER A 11 11.57 -59.54 44.15
N ARG A 12 11.51 -60.77 43.62
CA ARG A 12 12.57 -61.82 43.72
C ARG A 12 12.20 -63.08 42.92
N CYS A 13 12.97 -63.37 41.86
CA CYS A 13 13.09 -64.69 41.27
C CYS A 13 14.02 -65.56 42.12
N ALA A 14 13.69 -66.84 42.29
CA ALA A 14 14.64 -67.96 42.17
C ALA A 14 13.93 -69.32 42.24
N TRP A 15 14.51 -70.29 41.51
CA TRP A 15 14.41 -71.76 41.58
C TRP A 15 13.59 -72.50 40.51
N ALA A 16 14.27 -73.51 39.99
CA ALA A 16 13.98 -74.36 38.84
C ALA A 16 13.03 -75.52 39.17
N PHE A 17 12.27 -76.01 38.19
CA PHE A 17 12.38 -77.37 37.61
C PHE A 17 11.30 -77.56 36.53
N ALA A 18 11.65 -78.35 35.52
CA ALA A 18 10.86 -78.64 34.33
C ALA A 18 9.56 -79.43 34.61
N ALA A 19 8.46 -79.05 33.96
CA ALA A 19 7.45 -79.98 33.45
C ALA A 19 6.52 -79.28 32.43
N LEU A 20 6.23 -80.01 31.36
CA LEU A 20 5.37 -79.70 30.22
C LEU A 20 3.96 -79.22 30.61
N ALA A 21 3.50 -78.10 30.03
CA ALA A 21 2.15 -77.95 29.46
C ALA A 21 2.02 -76.57 28.78
N ALA A 22 1.32 -76.56 27.65
CA ALA A 22 1.17 -75.44 26.75
C ALA A 22 0.33 -74.28 27.32
N GLY A 23 0.66 -73.07 26.86
CA GLY A 23 -0.27 -71.93 26.78
C GLY A 23 -0.12 -70.90 27.90
N TRP A 24 0.59 -69.80 27.59
CA TRP A 24 0.17 -68.39 27.73
C TRP A 24 1.41 -67.50 27.57
N SER A 25 1.56 -66.87 26.41
CA SER A 25 2.51 -65.77 26.22
C SER A 25 1.96 -64.55 26.94
N VAL A 26 2.66 -64.10 27.98
CA VAL A 26 2.49 -62.78 28.56
C VAL A 26 2.92 -61.77 27.50
N ILE A 27 1.95 -61.10 26.88
CA ILE A 27 2.18 -59.89 26.09
C ILE A 27 2.58 -58.80 27.09
N CYS A 28 3.87 -58.47 27.13
CA CYS A 28 4.31 -57.22 27.73
C CYS A 28 3.82 -56.09 26.80
N PHE A 29 2.75 -55.40 27.20
CA PHE A 29 2.38 -54.13 26.59
C PHE A 29 3.49 -53.12 26.89
N GLY A 30 4.29 -52.82 25.87
CA GLY A 30 5.23 -51.70 25.87
C GLY A 30 4.50 -50.37 25.97
N GLY A 31 5.13 -49.39 26.61
CA GLY A 31 4.56 -48.09 26.91
C GLY A 31 4.03 -47.37 25.67
N ASP A 32 2.88 -46.72 25.83
CA ASP A 32 2.29 -45.84 24.81
C ASP A 32 3.29 -44.74 24.45
N SER A 33 3.72 -44.71 23.19
CA SER A 33 4.40 -43.56 22.62
C SER A 33 3.46 -42.36 22.63
N SER A 34 3.98 -41.16 22.91
CA SER A 34 3.16 -39.96 22.86
C SER A 34 2.61 -39.75 21.44
N GLU A 35 1.45 -39.10 21.28
CA GLU A 35 0.92 -38.76 19.95
C GLU A 35 1.95 -38.00 19.09
N ALA A 36 2.78 -37.16 19.71
CA ALA A 36 3.88 -36.47 19.03
C ALA A 36 4.95 -37.43 18.49
N ASP A 37 5.29 -38.50 19.23
CA ASP A 37 6.26 -39.50 18.77
C ASP A 37 5.67 -40.35 17.62
N LYS A 38 4.36 -40.63 17.67
CA LYS A 38 3.66 -41.32 16.57
C LYS A 38 3.67 -40.48 15.30
N TRP A 39 3.32 -39.20 15.40
CA TRP A 39 3.34 -38.30 14.25
C TRP A 39 4.73 -38.17 13.63
N LYS A 40 5.79 -38.00 14.45
CA LYS A 40 7.17 -37.93 13.93
C LYS A 40 7.57 -39.17 13.13
N ALA A 41 7.20 -40.36 13.60
CA ALA A 41 7.47 -41.59 12.87
C ALA A 41 6.68 -41.66 11.55
N GLU A 42 5.42 -41.24 11.57
CA GLU A 42 4.54 -41.20 10.41
C GLU A 42 5.00 -40.17 9.37
N LEU A 43 5.39 -38.96 9.79
CA LEU A 43 5.99 -37.94 8.95
C LEU A 43 7.24 -38.48 8.24
N ALA A 44 8.17 -39.08 8.99
CA ALA A 44 9.39 -39.65 8.44
C ALA A 44 9.12 -40.79 7.44
N GLU A 45 8.06 -41.57 7.64
CA GLU A 45 7.63 -42.58 6.69
C GLU A 45 7.07 -41.97 5.41
N ARG A 46 6.14 -41.02 5.54
CA ARG A 46 5.46 -40.37 4.42
C ARG A 46 6.39 -39.47 3.60
N ALA A 47 7.38 -38.83 4.22
CA ALA A 47 8.40 -38.04 3.53
C ALA A 47 9.17 -38.85 2.47
N ARG A 48 9.20 -40.19 2.58
CA ARG A 48 9.86 -41.09 1.61
C ARG A 48 9.01 -41.40 0.37
N TRP A 49 7.80 -40.87 0.26
CA TRP A 49 6.95 -41.08 -0.91
C TRP A 49 7.59 -40.54 -2.19
N TRP A 50 7.39 -41.25 -3.29
CA TRP A 50 8.02 -40.92 -4.58
C TRP A 50 7.74 -39.49 -5.04
N SER A 51 6.56 -38.93 -4.72
CA SER A 51 6.14 -37.58 -5.09
C SER A 51 6.82 -36.47 -4.29
N LEU A 52 7.46 -36.83 -3.17
CA LEU A 52 8.20 -35.93 -2.29
C LEU A 52 9.72 -36.10 -2.45
N GLN A 53 10.16 -37.02 -3.31
CA GLN A 53 11.56 -37.21 -3.63
C GLN A 53 11.94 -36.38 -4.87
N PRO A 54 13.19 -35.89 -4.95
CA PRO A 54 13.67 -35.22 -6.16
C PRO A 54 13.48 -36.10 -7.41
N PRO A 55 13.04 -35.52 -8.54
CA PRO A 55 12.95 -36.26 -9.79
C PRO A 55 14.36 -36.71 -10.22
N HIS A 56 14.47 -37.97 -10.66
CA HIS A 56 15.71 -38.52 -11.20
C HIS A 56 15.53 -38.86 -12.67
N ALA A 57 16.62 -38.78 -13.45
CA ALA A 57 16.59 -39.13 -14.85
C ALA A 57 16.25 -40.62 -15.03
N VAL A 58 15.22 -40.91 -15.83
CA VAL A 58 14.82 -42.28 -16.18
C VAL A 58 15.08 -42.50 -17.67
N SER A 59 15.73 -43.61 -18.01
CA SER A 59 15.86 -44.02 -19.41
C SER A 59 14.51 -44.51 -19.95
N PRO A 60 13.99 -43.96 -21.05
CA PRO A 60 12.73 -44.42 -21.62
C PRO A 60 12.81 -45.89 -22.06
N PRO A 61 11.72 -46.66 -21.95
CA PRO A 61 11.72 -48.07 -22.34
C PRO A 61 12.01 -48.25 -23.84
N SER A 62 12.57 -49.39 -24.21
CA SER A 62 12.75 -49.75 -25.62
C SER A 62 11.42 -50.23 -26.19
N VAL A 63 10.94 -49.60 -27.25
CA VAL A 63 9.74 -50.02 -27.99
C VAL A 63 10.12 -50.47 -29.39
N LYS A 64 9.39 -51.45 -29.94
CA LYS A 64 9.72 -52.05 -31.25
C LYS A 64 9.27 -51.21 -32.44
N ASP A 65 8.22 -50.41 -32.26
CA ASP A 65 7.65 -49.59 -33.33
C ASP A 65 8.50 -48.33 -33.54
N PRO A 66 9.16 -48.17 -34.71
CA PRO A 66 9.99 -46.99 -34.99
C PRO A 66 9.21 -45.67 -34.92
N ALA A 67 7.91 -45.67 -35.22
CA ALA A 67 7.10 -44.46 -35.18
C ALA A 67 6.93 -43.89 -33.76
N TRP A 68 7.13 -44.71 -32.73
CA TRP A 68 7.01 -44.34 -31.32
C TRP A 68 8.37 -44.21 -30.62
N GLN A 69 9.48 -44.24 -31.36
CA GLN A 69 10.84 -44.14 -30.79
C GLN A 69 11.35 -42.71 -30.68
N ALA A 70 10.75 -41.75 -31.40
CA ALA A 70 11.23 -40.37 -31.48
C ALA A 70 11.12 -39.66 -30.12
N GLU A 71 9.92 -39.61 -29.53
CA GLU A 71 9.68 -38.90 -28.28
C GLU A 71 9.78 -39.83 -27.06
N PRO A 72 10.51 -39.44 -25.99
CA PRO A 72 10.61 -40.20 -24.76
C PRO A 72 9.25 -40.60 -24.15
N VAL A 73 8.27 -39.69 -24.17
CA VAL A 73 6.93 -39.88 -23.61
C VAL A 73 6.17 -40.99 -24.35
N ASP A 74 6.24 -40.99 -25.68
CA ASP A 74 5.58 -41.98 -26.53
C ASP A 74 6.06 -43.40 -26.22
N ARG A 75 7.36 -43.56 -25.95
CA ARG A 75 7.94 -44.86 -25.56
C ARG A 75 7.33 -45.39 -24.27
N PHE A 76 7.12 -44.53 -23.27
CA PHE A 76 6.46 -44.92 -22.02
C PHE A 76 5.00 -45.32 -22.26
N ILE A 77 4.25 -44.53 -23.03
CA ILE A 77 2.85 -44.80 -23.35
C ILE A 77 2.71 -46.14 -24.10
N LEU A 78 3.48 -46.35 -25.17
CA LEU A 78 3.41 -47.57 -25.96
C LEU A 78 3.86 -48.80 -25.17
N SER A 79 4.86 -48.66 -24.30
CA SER A 79 5.27 -49.73 -23.38
C SER A 79 4.10 -50.19 -22.50
N GLU A 80 3.37 -49.27 -21.88
CA GLU A 80 2.22 -49.61 -21.03
C GLU A 80 1.02 -50.14 -21.83
N LEU A 81 0.71 -49.55 -22.99
CA LEU A 81 -0.33 -50.08 -23.89
C LEU A 81 -0.01 -51.52 -24.31
N THR A 82 1.24 -51.80 -24.69
CA THR A 82 1.67 -53.14 -25.09
C THR A 82 1.51 -54.14 -23.94
N LYS A 83 1.90 -53.76 -22.71
CA LYS A 83 1.69 -54.60 -21.51
C LYS A 83 0.21 -54.86 -21.25
N ALA A 84 -0.64 -53.85 -21.43
CA ALA A 84 -2.08 -53.95 -21.30
C ALA A 84 -2.78 -54.65 -22.49
N SER A 85 -2.03 -55.08 -23.50
CA SER A 85 -2.56 -55.66 -24.75
C SER A 85 -3.54 -54.72 -25.49
N LEU A 86 -3.28 -53.41 -25.40
CA LEU A 86 -4.04 -52.36 -26.08
C LEU A 86 -3.23 -51.84 -27.28
N ALA A 87 -3.94 -51.52 -28.36
CA ALA A 87 -3.38 -50.82 -29.51
C ALA A 87 -3.63 -49.31 -29.37
N PRO A 88 -2.69 -48.45 -29.83
CA PRO A 88 -2.95 -47.02 -29.94
C PRO A 88 -4.15 -46.72 -30.84
N ALA A 89 -4.86 -45.63 -30.53
CA ALA A 89 -5.90 -45.12 -31.42
C ALA A 89 -5.26 -44.62 -32.75
N PRO A 90 -5.95 -44.75 -33.89
CA PRO A 90 -5.46 -44.17 -35.14
C PRO A 90 -5.35 -42.64 -35.03
N PRO A 91 -4.39 -42.01 -35.74
CA PRO A 91 -4.31 -40.55 -35.82
C PRO A 91 -5.61 -39.94 -36.31
N ALA A 92 -5.92 -38.73 -35.83
CA ALA A 92 -7.04 -37.95 -36.37
C ALA A 92 -6.73 -37.52 -37.82
N ASP A 93 -7.78 -37.33 -38.64
CA ASP A 93 -7.62 -36.72 -39.95
C ASP A 93 -7.17 -35.24 -39.82
N ALA A 94 -6.54 -34.71 -40.87
CA ALA A 94 -5.93 -33.38 -40.83
C ALA A 94 -6.91 -32.25 -40.48
N ALA A 95 -8.16 -32.32 -40.96
CA ALA A 95 -9.16 -31.29 -40.64
C ALA A 95 -9.58 -31.36 -39.17
N THR A 96 -9.77 -32.58 -38.64
CA THR A 96 -10.02 -32.79 -37.21
C THR A 96 -8.83 -32.34 -36.35
N LEU A 97 -7.60 -32.63 -36.78
CA LEU A 97 -6.38 -32.22 -36.08
C LEU A 97 -6.27 -30.69 -36.03
N ALA A 98 -6.44 -30.00 -37.15
CA ALA A 98 -6.44 -28.54 -37.20
C ALA A 98 -7.48 -27.94 -36.26
N ARG A 99 -8.71 -28.48 -36.28
CA ARG A 99 -9.78 -28.03 -35.39
C ARG A 99 -9.40 -28.21 -33.91
N ARG A 100 -8.89 -29.38 -33.54
CA ARG A 100 -8.51 -29.68 -32.14
C ARG A 100 -7.39 -28.78 -31.65
N LEU A 101 -6.32 -28.65 -32.44
CA LEU A 101 -5.17 -27.81 -32.10
C LEU A 101 -5.59 -26.35 -31.94
N SER A 102 -6.39 -25.81 -32.87
CA SER A 102 -6.92 -24.45 -32.75
C SER A 102 -7.70 -24.25 -31.44
N PHE A 103 -8.64 -25.15 -31.10
CA PHE A 103 -9.38 -25.03 -29.84
C PHE A 103 -8.51 -25.20 -28.59
N VAL A 104 -7.51 -26.06 -28.63
CA VAL A 104 -6.60 -26.29 -27.50
C VAL A 104 -5.72 -25.06 -27.27
N LEU A 105 -5.11 -24.54 -28.34
CA LEU A 105 -4.12 -23.47 -28.25
C LEU A 105 -4.77 -22.11 -28.14
N THR A 106 -5.80 -21.81 -28.93
CA THR A 106 -6.41 -20.47 -28.99
C THR A 106 -7.79 -20.38 -28.36
N GLY A 107 -8.44 -21.52 -28.07
CA GLY A 107 -9.84 -21.54 -27.61
C GLY A 107 -10.87 -21.23 -28.70
N LEU A 108 -10.43 -20.97 -29.94
CA LEU A 108 -11.28 -20.57 -31.06
C LEU A 108 -11.30 -21.63 -32.17
N PRO A 109 -12.39 -21.71 -32.96
CA PRO A 109 -12.39 -22.50 -34.18
C PRO A 109 -11.41 -21.92 -35.20
N PRO A 110 -10.71 -22.75 -36.00
CA PRO A 110 -9.83 -22.24 -37.04
C PRO A 110 -10.63 -21.67 -38.20
N GLU A 111 -10.06 -20.69 -38.91
CA GLU A 111 -10.67 -20.19 -40.15
C GLU A 111 -10.69 -21.29 -41.23
N PRO A 112 -11.73 -21.35 -42.09
CA PRO A 112 -11.81 -22.34 -43.17
C PRO A 112 -10.61 -22.32 -44.12
N ALA A 113 -10.05 -21.13 -44.37
CA ALA A 113 -8.85 -20.96 -45.20
C ALA A 113 -7.60 -21.60 -44.55
N THR A 114 -7.43 -21.41 -43.24
CA THR A 114 -6.36 -22.04 -42.45
C THR A 114 -6.49 -23.55 -42.46
N VAL A 115 -7.70 -24.10 -42.30
CA VAL A 115 -7.92 -25.56 -42.39
C VAL A 115 -7.54 -26.09 -43.77
N THR A 116 -7.95 -25.41 -44.85
CA THR A 116 -7.62 -25.83 -46.21
C THR A 116 -6.10 -25.85 -46.42
N ARG A 117 -5.43 -24.75 -46.04
CA ARG A 117 -3.96 -24.63 -46.11
C ARG A 117 -3.25 -25.73 -45.31
N PHE A 118 -3.71 -26.01 -44.09
CA PHE A 118 -3.15 -27.04 -43.24
C PHE A 118 -3.34 -28.44 -43.84
N VAL A 119 -4.55 -28.77 -44.33
CA VAL A 119 -4.83 -30.07 -44.95
C VAL A 119 -3.94 -30.31 -46.17
N ASP A 120 -3.78 -29.31 -47.03
CA ASP A 120 -2.92 -29.39 -48.21
C ASP A 120 -1.44 -29.56 -47.83
N ALA A 121 -0.95 -28.78 -46.85
CA ALA A 121 0.42 -28.90 -46.36
C ALA A 121 0.68 -30.26 -45.70
N TYR A 122 -0.25 -30.71 -44.86
CA TYR A 122 -0.18 -31.98 -44.14
C TYR A 122 -0.19 -33.19 -45.07
N ALA A 123 -0.85 -33.11 -46.23
CA ALA A 123 -0.81 -34.17 -47.23
C ALA A 123 0.58 -34.36 -47.86
N GLY A 124 1.41 -33.31 -47.88
CA GLY A 124 2.77 -33.35 -48.41
C GLY A 124 3.82 -33.69 -47.35
N ASP A 125 3.82 -32.95 -46.24
CA ASP A 125 4.76 -33.10 -45.12
C ASP A 125 4.03 -32.89 -43.78
N PRO A 126 3.47 -33.96 -43.18
CA PRO A 126 2.72 -33.88 -41.93
C PRO A 126 3.48 -33.24 -40.76
N GLU A 127 4.78 -33.52 -40.64
CA GLU A 127 5.59 -33.10 -39.50
C GLU A 127 5.85 -31.59 -39.56
N THR A 128 6.30 -31.11 -40.71
CA THR A 128 6.51 -29.67 -40.93
C THR A 128 5.20 -28.90 -40.84
N ALA A 129 4.13 -29.41 -41.45
CA ALA A 129 2.81 -28.77 -41.40
C ALA A 129 2.28 -28.64 -39.96
N LEU A 130 2.46 -29.68 -39.14
CA LEU A 130 2.06 -29.66 -37.74
C LEU A 130 2.86 -28.62 -36.94
N ARG A 131 4.19 -28.65 -37.04
CA ARG A 131 5.07 -27.71 -36.33
C ARG A 131 4.73 -26.27 -36.70
N ASP A 132 4.74 -25.95 -37.99
CA ASP A 132 4.56 -24.57 -38.45
C ASP A 132 3.17 -24.02 -38.07
N GLN A 133 2.14 -24.87 -38.10
CA GLN A 133 0.79 -24.47 -37.70
C GLN A 133 0.65 -24.30 -36.17
N VAL A 134 1.32 -25.15 -35.38
CA VAL A 134 1.39 -25.00 -33.92
C VAL A 134 2.12 -23.71 -33.56
N ASP A 135 3.26 -23.42 -34.20
CA ASP A 135 4.02 -22.18 -33.99
C ASP A 135 3.17 -20.94 -34.32
N GLU A 136 2.40 -20.96 -35.42
CA GLU A 136 1.46 -19.89 -35.77
C GLU A 136 0.40 -19.65 -34.68
N TRP A 137 -0.13 -20.72 -34.09
CA TRP A 137 -1.13 -20.61 -33.03
C TRP A 137 -0.56 -20.24 -31.67
N LEU A 138 0.65 -20.69 -31.32
CA LEU A 138 1.35 -20.26 -30.12
C LEU A 138 1.71 -18.77 -30.19
N ALA A 139 2.04 -18.26 -31.37
CA ALA A 139 2.31 -16.83 -31.60
C ALA A 139 1.04 -15.96 -31.64
N SER A 140 -0.15 -16.56 -31.63
CA SER A 140 -1.42 -15.81 -31.64
C SER A 140 -1.70 -15.19 -30.26
N PRO A 141 -2.19 -13.95 -30.18
CA PRO A 141 -2.56 -13.34 -28.89
C PRO A 141 -3.63 -14.15 -28.12
N HIS A 142 -4.45 -14.93 -28.85
CA HIS A 142 -5.46 -15.81 -28.27
C HIS A 142 -4.87 -17.00 -27.49
N PHE A 143 -3.60 -17.34 -27.70
CA PHE A 143 -2.91 -18.34 -26.89
C PHE A 143 -2.86 -17.93 -25.42
N GLY A 144 -2.36 -16.72 -25.14
CA GLY A 144 -2.31 -16.16 -23.80
C GLY A 144 -3.69 -16.01 -23.18
N GLU A 145 -4.70 -15.58 -23.93
CA GLU A 145 -6.10 -15.50 -23.45
C GLU A 145 -6.63 -16.88 -23.02
N ARG A 146 -6.36 -17.91 -23.83
CA ARG A 146 -6.81 -19.29 -23.56
C ARG A 146 -6.12 -19.88 -22.33
N PHE A 147 -4.80 -19.74 -22.23
CA PHE A 147 -4.01 -20.33 -21.15
C PHE A 147 -4.14 -19.54 -19.84
N ALA A 148 -4.23 -18.20 -19.90
CA ALA A 148 -4.54 -17.38 -18.73
C ALA A 148 -5.87 -17.80 -18.10
N ARG A 149 -6.90 -18.13 -18.89
CA ARG A 149 -8.18 -18.64 -18.36
C ARG A 149 -8.02 -19.93 -17.56
N HIS A 150 -7.17 -20.85 -18.03
CA HIS A 150 -6.89 -22.09 -17.27
C HIS A 150 -6.15 -21.78 -15.95
N TRP A 151 -5.21 -20.85 -15.98
CA TRP A 151 -4.53 -20.41 -14.76
C TRP A 151 -5.48 -19.72 -13.78
N MET A 152 -6.36 -18.84 -14.29
CA MET A 152 -7.40 -18.16 -13.51
C MET A 152 -8.31 -19.14 -12.76
N ASP A 153 -8.63 -20.30 -13.35
CA ASP A 153 -9.38 -21.38 -12.67
C ASP A 153 -8.58 -21.93 -11.46
N VAL A 154 -7.25 -22.07 -11.59
CA VAL A 154 -6.36 -22.56 -10.51
C VAL A 154 -6.27 -21.57 -9.36
N VAL A 155 -6.17 -20.28 -9.68
CA VAL A 155 -5.98 -19.21 -8.69
C VAL A 155 -7.28 -18.62 -8.15
N ARG A 156 -8.44 -19.18 -8.56
CA ARG A 156 -9.78 -18.73 -8.14
C ARG A 156 -10.02 -17.26 -8.48
N TYR A 157 -9.67 -16.89 -9.71
CA TYR A 157 -9.89 -15.55 -10.22
C TYR A 157 -11.34 -15.11 -10.05
N THR A 158 -11.50 -13.86 -9.62
CA THR A 158 -12.80 -13.22 -9.48
C THR A 158 -12.63 -11.71 -9.69
N ASP A 159 -13.61 -11.08 -10.33
CA ASP A 159 -13.62 -9.62 -10.50
C ASP A 159 -14.07 -8.90 -9.22
N THR A 160 -14.81 -9.61 -8.35
CA THR A 160 -15.38 -9.11 -7.10
C THR A 160 -15.13 -10.10 -5.96
N TYR A 161 -15.28 -9.68 -4.71
CA TYR A 161 -15.02 -10.55 -3.56
C TYR A 161 -16.10 -11.61 -3.27
N GLY A 162 -17.24 -11.65 -3.97
CA GLY A 162 -18.19 -12.75 -3.92
C GLY A 162 -18.90 -13.00 -2.57
N TYR A 163 -18.87 -12.03 -1.65
CA TYR A 163 -19.55 -12.10 -0.35
C TYR A 163 -20.77 -11.15 -0.30
N GLU A 164 -21.18 -10.68 0.89
CA GLU A 164 -22.42 -9.89 1.10
C GLU A 164 -22.63 -8.68 0.15
N TRP A 165 -21.65 -7.76 0.03
CA TRP A 165 -21.79 -6.52 -0.77
C TRP A 165 -21.12 -6.59 -2.15
N ASP A 166 -20.44 -7.71 -2.43
CA ASP A 166 -19.78 -8.01 -3.70
C ASP A 166 -18.93 -6.85 -4.29
N ASN A 167 -18.05 -6.27 -3.48
CA ASN A 167 -17.16 -5.19 -3.92
C ASN A 167 -16.12 -5.69 -4.95
N PRO A 168 -15.71 -4.84 -5.92
CA PRO A 168 -14.63 -5.17 -6.85
C PRO A 168 -13.32 -5.47 -6.12
N VAL A 169 -12.59 -6.48 -6.60
CA VAL A 169 -11.21 -6.73 -6.17
C VAL A 169 -10.31 -5.73 -6.87
N LYS A 170 -9.63 -4.88 -6.09
CA LYS A 170 -8.71 -3.89 -6.65
C LYS A 170 -7.47 -4.56 -7.25
N GLY A 171 -7.29 -4.43 -8.56
CA GLY A 171 -6.21 -5.07 -9.30
C GLY A 171 -6.61 -6.36 -10.04
N SER A 172 -7.87 -6.82 -9.97
CA SER A 172 -8.27 -8.10 -10.57
C SER A 172 -8.02 -8.13 -12.07
N TRP A 173 -8.54 -7.17 -12.82
CA TRP A 173 -8.37 -7.17 -14.27
C TRP A 173 -6.94 -6.88 -14.70
N GLU A 174 -6.17 -6.11 -13.92
CA GLU A 174 -4.72 -5.98 -14.09
C GLU A 174 -4.02 -7.34 -14.00
N TYR A 175 -4.42 -8.15 -13.01
CA TYR A 175 -3.91 -9.50 -12.81
C TYR A 175 -4.31 -10.45 -13.95
N ARG A 176 -5.54 -10.38 -14.45
CA ARG A 176 -5.95 -11.12 -15.66
C ARG A 176 -5.09 -10.76 -16.85
N ASP A 177 -4.93 -9.47 -17.12
CA ASP A 177 -4.18 -9.00 -18.29
C ASP A 177 -2.68 -9.30 -18.15
N TYR A 178 -2.15 -9.25 -16.92
CA TYR A 178 -0.80 -9.74 -16.58
C TYR A 178 -0.61 -11.21 -16.97
N LEU A 179 -1.56 -12.09 -16.65
CA LEU A 179 -1.47 -13.50 -17.03
C LEU A 179 -1.45 -13.67 -18.55
N ILE A 180 -2.33 -12.96 -19.26
CA ILE A 180 -2.39 -13.00 -20.73
C ILE A 180 -1.05 -12.59 -21.33
N ARG A 181 -0.46 -11.49 -20.83
CA ARG A 181 0.87 -11.04 -21.27
C ARG A 181 1.96 -12.04 -20.91
N ALA A 182 1.94 -12.62 -19.71
CA ALA A 182 2.94 -13.58 -19.26
C ALA A 182 2.94 -14.87 -20.13
N PHE A 183 1.77 -15.41 -20.47
CA PHE A 183 1.67 -16.57 -21.36
C PHE A 183 2.09 -16.24 -22.80
N ASN A 184 1.67 -15.09 -23.34
CA ASN A 184 2.06 -14.68 -24.70
C ASN A 184 3.56 -14.36 -24.82
N ALA A 185 4.19 -13.92 -23.73
CA ALA A 185 5.63 -13.66 -23.68
C ALA A 185 6.47 -14.91 -23.34
N ASP A 186 5.82 -16.09 -23.19
CA ASP A 186 6.47 -17.35 -22.81
C ASP A 186 7.35 -17.21 -21.55
N ILE A 187 6.81 -16.54 -20.53
CA ILE A 187 7.53 -16.35 -19.27
C ILE A 187 7.77 -17.71 -18.60
N GLY A 188 9.02 -17.96 -18.21
CA GLY A 188 9.41 -19.19 -17.52
C GLY A 188 8.55 -19.47 -16.29
N PHE A 189 8.18 -20.73 -16.10
CA PHE A 189 7.27 -21.14 -15.03
C PHE A 189 7.79 -20.79 -13.63
N ASP A 190 9.12 -20.85 -13.43
CA ASP A 190 9.76 -20.43 -12.19
C ASP A 190 9.60 -18.94 -11.91
N GLN A 191 9.74 -18.10 -12.94
CA GLN A 191 9.51 -16.67 -12.84
C GLN A 191 8.02 -16.36 -12.58
N LEU A 192 7.11 -17.01 -13.33
CA LEU A 192 5.67 -16.86 -13.14
C LEU A 192 5.28 -17.16 -11.69
N ILE A 193 5.73 -18.28 -11.12
CA ILE A 193 5.43 -18.65 -9.73
C ILE A 193 6.05 -17.65 -8.73
N ARG A 194 7.30 -17.22 -8.94
CA ARG A 194 7.95 -16.25 -8.05
C ARG A 194 7.19 -14.93 -8.01
N GLU A 195 6.72 -14.46 -9.15
CA GLU A 195 5.90 -13.25 -9.24
C GLU A 195 4.58 -13.39 -8.48
N GLN A 196 3.91 -14.55 -8.59
CA GLN A 196 2.66 -14.83 -7.87
C GLN A 196 2.81 -14.81 -6.34
N ILE A 197 3.91 -15.36 -5.84
CA ILE A 197 4.14 -15.55 -4.40
C ILE A 197 4.81 -14.33 -3.76
N ALA A 198 5.77 -13.73 -4.44
CA ALA A 198 6.69 -12.75 -3.86
C ALA A 198 7.12 -11.68 -4.88
N GLY A 199 6.28 -11.38 -5.86
CA GLY A 199 6.59 -10.43 -6.93
C GLY A 199 6.93 -9.02 -6.45
N ASP A 200 6.44 -8.61 -5.28
CA ASP A 200 6.74 -7.35 -4.62
C ASP A 200 8.02 -7.36 -3.78
N LEU A 201 8.63 -8.53 -3.58
CA LEU A 201 9.91 -8.75 -2.91
C LEU A 201 11.04 -9.07 -3.90
N LEU A 202 10.75 -9.14 -5.21
CA LEU A 202 11.77 -9.42 -6.22
C LEU A 202 12.77 -8.24 -6.30
N PRO A 203 14.09 -8.50 -6.19
CA PRO A 203 15.10 -7.45 -6.30
C PRO A 203 15.17 -6.86 -7.71
N GLU A 204 14.90 -7.70 -8.71
CA GLU A 204 14.84 -7.32 -10.12
C GLU A 204 13.43 -7.67 -10.66
N PRO A 205 12.47 -6.75 -10.54
CA PRO A 205 11.12 -6.98 -11.05
C PRO A 205 11.10 -6.95 -12.58
N ARG A 206 10.19 -7.73 -13.18
CA ARG A 206 9.91 -7.71 -14.60
C ARG A 206 9.09 -6.47 -14.95
N ILE A 207 9.65 -5.65 -15.83
CA ILE A 207 9.01 -4.44 -16.35
C ILE A 207 8.55 -4.69 -17.78
N ASP A 208 7.29 -4.41 -18.06
CA ASP A 208 6.79 -4.27 -19.43
C ASP A 208 6.95 -2.81 -19.84
N GLU A 209 8.00 -2.51 -20.61
CA GLU A 209 8.30 -1.17 -21.09
C GLU A 209 7.27 -0.64 -22.09
N ALA A 210 6.61 -1.53 -22.84
CA ALA A 210 5.62 -1.14 -23.84
C ALA A 210 4.30 -0.74 -23.18
N ALA A 211 3.85 -1.52 -22.18
CA ALA A 211 2.66 -1.21 -21.40
C ALA A 211 2.93 -0.19 -20.27
N GLY A 212 4.21 -0.03 -19.88
CA GLY A 212 4.64 0.85 -18.80
C GLY A 212 4.19 0.34 -17.43
N PHE A 213 4.33 -0.96 -17.17
CA PHE A 213 3.95 -1.61 -15.92
C PHE A 213 5.09 -2.43 -15.30
N ASN A 214 5.11 -2.48 -13.97
CA ASN A 214 5.84 -3.47 -13.20
C ASN A 214 4.96 -4.72 -13.06
N GLU A 215 5.22 -5.71 -13.90
CA GLU A 215 4.43 -6.94 -13.98
C GLU A 215 4.59 -7.79 -12.72
N SER A 216 5.79 -7.82 -12.13
CA SER A 216 6.04 -8.59 -10.91
C SER A 216 5.18 -8.08 -9.74
N LEU A 217 4.94 -6.78 -9.62
CA LEU A 217 4.07 -6.23 -8.56
C LEU A 217 2.59 -6.63 -8.69
N ILE A 218 2.16 -7.13 -9.85
CA ILE A 218 0.77 -7.54 -10.07
C ILE A 218 0.52 -8.95 -9.51
N GLY A 219 1.52 -9.85 -9.59
CA GLY A 219 1.40 -11.26 -9.20
C GLY A 219 0.82 -11.51 -7.80
N PRO A 220 1.24 -10.79 -6.74
CA PRO A 220 0.70 -10.97 -5.38
C PRO A 220 -0.80 -10.68 -5.22
N THR A 221 -1.45 -10.07 -6.23
CA THR A 221 -2.92 -9.92 -6.27
C THR A 221 -3.62 -11.28 -6.10
N PHE A 222 -2.98 -12.39 -6.47
CA PHE A 222 -3.45 -13.74 -6.20
C PHE A 222 -3.97 -13.93 -4.76
N TYR A 223 -3.25 -13.39 -3.77
CA TYR A 223 -3.62 -13.53 -2.37
C TYR A 223 -4.93 -12.82 -1.99
N HIS A 224 -5.40 -11.91 -2.84
CA HIS A 224 -6.62 -11.12 -2.66
C HIS A 224 -7.83 -11.72 -3.39
N LEU A 225 -7.62 -12.72 -4.25
CA LEU A 225 -8.69 -13.40 -4.97
C LEU A 225 -9.41 -14.39 -4.05
N GLY A 226 -10.71 -14.21 -3.87
CA GLY A 226 -11.54 -15.08 -3.02
C GLY A 226 -12.56 -14.31 -2.20
N GLU A 227 -13.26 -15.05 -1.34
CA GLU A 227 -14.28 -14.48 -0.48
C GLU A 227 -13.69 -13.45 0.49
N HIS A 228 -14.29 -12.25 0.48
CA HIS A 228 -13.93 -11.18 1.38
C HIS A 228 -15.16 -10.54 2.01
N ARG A 229 -15.18 -10.42 3.34
CA ARG A 229 -16.28 -9.80 4.07
C ARG A 229 -16.01 -8.32 4.36
N HIS A 230 -17.04 -7.51 4.23
CA HIS A 230 -16.99 -6.10 4.64
C HIS A 230 -16.59 -5.93 6.13
N GLY A 231 -16.01 -4.78 6.47
CA GLY A 231 -15.55 -4.48 7.83
C GLY A 231 -14.19 -5.10 8.15
N THR A 232 -13.82 -5.09 9.43
CA THR A 232 -12.52 -5.58 9.85
C THR A 232 -12.55 -7.08 10.05
N SER A 233 -11.69 -7.84 9.35
CA SER A 233 -11.72 -9.32 9.39
C SER A 233 -11.60 -9.86 10.82
N ILE A 234 -10.79 -9.20 11.66
CA ILE A 234 -10.51 -9.65 13.03
C ILE A 234 -11.65 -9.40 14.03
N GLU A 235 -12.66 -8.59 13.69
CA GLU A 235 -13.78 -8.29 14.60
C GLU A 235 -14.75 -9.47 14.76
N PHE A 236 -14.68 -10.47 13.87
CA PHE A 236 -15.60 -11.58 13.84
C PHE A 236 -14.86 -12.91 13.81
N ASN A 237 -14.99 -13.69 14.89
CA ASN A 237 -14.48 -15.06 14.95
C ASN A 237 -15.06 -15.90 13.80
N GLY A 238 -14.19 -16.65 13.12
CA GLY A 238 -14.52 -17.48 11.97
C GLY A 238 -14.17 -16.83 10.65
N VAL A 239 -14.56 -15.57 10.42
CA VAL A 239 -14.36 -14.88 9.12
C VAL A 239 -12.86 -14.73 8.81
N HIS A 240 -12.10 -14.25 9.78
CA HIS A 240 -10.67 -14.07 9.63
C HIS A 240 -9.95 -15.41 9.33
N GLN A 241 -10.33 -16.46 10.06
CA GLN A 241 -9.76 -17.80 9.92
C GLN A 241 -10.13 -18.43 8.58
N GLU A 242 -11.34 -18.20 8.06
CA GLU A 242 -11.73 -18.67 6.72
C GLU A 242 -10.92 -17.98 5.62
N MET A 243 -10.61 -16.68 5.76
CA MET A 243 -9.73 -15.99 4.82
C MET A 243 -8.29 -16.54 4.86
N VAL A 244 -7.72 -16.78 6.04
CA VAL A 244 -6.40 -17.44 6.18
C VAL A 244 -6.43 -18.83 5.53
N ASN A 245 -7.46 -19.61 5.83
CA ASN A 245 -7.65 -20.94 5.30
C ASN A 245 -7.75 -20.94 3.77
N ASN A 246 -8.49 -20.00 3.19
CA ASN A 246 -8.62 -19.84 1.75
C ASN A 246 -7.27 -19.56 1.07
N LYS A 247 -6.44 -18.69 1.66
CA LYS A 247 -5.08 -18.41 1.16
C LYS A 247 -4.20 -19.66 1.20
N ILE A 248 -4.15 -20.36 2.35
CA ILE A 248 -3.36 -21.58 2.51
C ILE A 248 -3.82 -22.65 1.51
N ASP A 249 -5.12 -22.86 1.38
CA ASP A 249 -5.69 -23.86 0.48
C ASP A 249 -5.36 -23.56 -0.99
N ALA A 250 -5.52 -22.30 -1.40
CA ALA A 250 -5.22 -21.87 -2.76
C ALA A 250 -3.73 -21.99 -3.06
N PHE A 251 -2.88 -21.48 -2.17
CA PHE A 251 -1.44 -21.53 -2.31
C PHE A 251 -0.93 -22.97 -2.39
N SER A 252 -1.36 -23.83 -1.45
CA SER A 252 -0.85 -25.19 -1.36
C SER A 252 -1.29 -26.05 -2.55
N LYS A 253 -2.51 -25.85 -3.07
CA LYS A 253 -2.99 -26.56 -4.26
C LYS A 253 -2.35 -26.04 -5.54
N ALA A 254 -2.28 -24.72 -5.71
CA ALA A 254 -1.78 -24.11 -6.94
C ALA A 254 -0.28 -24.34 -7.15
N PHE A 255 0.53 -24.18 -6.09
CA PHE A 255 2.00 -24.15 -6.22
C PHE A 255 2.69 -25.39 -5.70
N LEU A 256 2.09 -26.10 -4.75
CA LEU A 256 2.70 -27.26 -4.10
C LEU A 256 2.01 -28.58 -4.46
N ALA A 257 0.87 -28.52 -5.14
CA ALA A 257 0.03 -29.68 -5.47
C ALA A 257 -0.32 -30.57 -4.24
N VAL A 258 -0.47 -29.96 -3.05
CA VAL A 258 -0.82 -30.65 -1.80
C VAL A 258 -2.00 -29.99 -1.09
N THR A 259 -2.75 -30.77 -0.31
CA THR A 259 -3.95 -30.30 0.41
C THR A 259 -3.65 -29.96 1.87
N VAL A 260 -3.06 -28.78 2.14
CA VAL A 260 -2.68 -28.40 3.52
C VAL A 260 -3.90 -28.07 4.39
N ALA A 261 -5.02 -27.60 3.81
CA ALA A 261 -6.18 -27.12 4.56
C ALA A 261 -6.79 -28.15 5.54
N CYS A 262 -6.70 -29.46 5.24
CA CYS A 262 -7.16 -30.50 6.18
C CYS A 262 -6.35 -30.51 7.49
N ALA A 263 -5.09 -30.05 7.46
CA ALA A 263 -4.22 -29.99 8.62
C ALA A 263 -4.64 -28.93 9.65
N ARG A 264 -5.62 -28.07 9.33
CA ARG A 264 -6.15 -27.02 10.24
C ARG A 264 -6.53 -27.55 11.62
N CYS A 265 -7.16 -28.74 11.66
CA CYS A 265 -7.78 -29.28 12.87
C CYS A 265 -7.02 -30.47 13.50
N HIS A 266 -6.16 -31.12 12.73
CA HIS A 266 -5.39 -32.31 13.13
C HIS A 266 -4.25 -32.52 12.14
N ASP A 267 -3.23 -33.30 12.49
CA ASP A 267 -2.21 -33.69 11.51
C ASP A 267 -2.84 -34.38 10.30
N HIS A 268 -2.39 -34.02 9.10
CA HIS A 268 -3.08 -34.39 7.87
C HIS A 268 -3.28 -35.90 7.78
N LYS A 269 -4.49 -36.34 7.42
CA LYS A 269 -4.86 -37.77 7.47
C LYS A 269 -4.01 -38.65 6.55
N LEU A 270 -3.64 -38.13 5.39
CA LEU A 270 -2.94 -38.87 4.35
C LEU A 270 -1.54 -38.31 4.09
N ASP A 271 -1.40 -37.03 3.79
CA ASP A 271 -0.11 -36.39 3.52
C ASP A 271 0.80 -36.15 4.74
N ALA A 272 2.09 -35.97 4.44
CA ALA A 272 3.17 -35.64 5.37
C ALA A 272 3.11 -34.19 5.90
N ILE A 273 1.94 -33.74 6.35
CA ILE A 273 1.70 -32.36 6.75
C ILE A 273 1.13 -32.33 8.16
N SER A 274 1.85 -31.69 9.08
CA SER A 274 1.44 -31.56 10.47
C SER A 274 0.42 -30.43 10.64
N GLN A 275 -0.32 -30.46 11.74
CA GLN A 275 -1.13 -29.31 12.15
C GLN A 275 -0.26 -28.07 12.38
N ALA A 276 0.95 -28.25 12.91
CA ALA A 276 1.90 -27.17 13.09
C ALA A 276 2.30 -26.52 11.75
N ASP A 277 2.42 -27.29 10.66
CA ASP A 277 2.70 -26.74 9.33
C ASP A 277 1.61 -25.78 8.84
N TYR A 278 0.34 -26.12 9.08
CA TYR A 278 -0.78 -25.23 8.74
C TYR A 278 -0.66 -23.89 9.47
N TYR A 279 -0.42 -23.92 10.79
CA TYR A 279 -0.31 -22.71 11.59
C TYR A 279 0.98 -21.93 11.33
N ALA A 280 2.07 -22.61 10.96
CA ALA A 280 3.29 -21.95 10.49
C ALA A 280 3.05 -21.15 9.21
N LEU A 281 2.34 -21.73 8.22
CA LEU A 281 1.92 -21.00 7.01
C LEU A 281 0.91 -19.90 7.32
N ALA A 282 0.02 -20.10 8.29
CA ALA A 282 -0.87 -19.03 8.75
C ALA A 282 -0.05 -17.82 9.23
N GLY A 283 0.99 -18.03 10.03
CA GLY A 283 1.91 -16.96 10.47
C GLY A 283 2.59 -16.24 9.29
N VAL A 284 3.01 -16.99 8.27
CA VAL A 284 3.57 -16.42 7.02
C VAL A 284 2.56 -15.51 6.34
N PHE A 285 1.35 -15.97 6.05
CA PHE A 285 0.37 -15.16 5.31
C PHE A 285 -0.29 -14.06 6.12
N MET A 286 -0.18 -14.12 7.45
CA MET A 286 -0.74 -13.13 8.36
C MET A 286 0.22 -11.99 8.69
N THR A 287 1.52 -12.19 8.49
CA THR A 287 2.54 -11.16 8.75
C THR A 287 2.39 -9.94 7.83
N PRO A 288 2.24 -10.07 6.50
CA PRO A 288 2.21 -8.90 5.62
C PRO A 288 0.94 -8.08 5.77
N ARG A 289 1.05 -6.79 5.47
CA ARG A 289 -0.09 -5.87 5.45
C ARG A 289 -0.75 -5.89 4.08
N TRP A 290 -2.07 -6.00 4.07
CA TRP A 290 -2.87 -5.75 2.88
C TRP A 290 -2.91 -4.25 2.58
N THR A 291 -2.32 -3.87 1.46
CA THR A 291 -2.27 -2.47 1.00
C THR A 291 -2.18 -2.40 -0.52
N SER A 292 -2.40 -1.22 -1.08
CA SER A 292 -2.20 -0.98 -2.52
C SER A 292 -0.79 -0.46 -2.79
N ARG A 293 -0.25 -0.82 -3.95
CA ARG A 293 1.01 -0.27 -4.49
C ARG A 293 0.83 0.22 -5.92
N VAL A 294 1.67 1.15 -6.34
CA VAL A 294 1.71 1.62 -7.73
C VAL A 294 2.36 0.54 -8.59
N ILE A 295 1.66 0.09 -9.62
CA ILE A 295 2.16 -0.92 -10.57
C ILE A 295 2.66 -0.30 -11.88
N ASP A 296 2.65 1.03 -11.99
CA ASP A 296 3.32 1.71 -13.10
C ASP A 296 4.82 1.40 -13.09
N ALA A 297 5.42 1.32 -14.28
CA ALA A 297 6.85 1.14 -14.41
C ALA A 297 7.61 2.25 -13.65
N PRO A 298 8.73 1.93 -12.97
CA PRO A 298 9.53 2.93 -12.29
C PRO A 298 9.90 4.09 -13.22
N GLY A 299 9.64 5.33 -12.79
CA GLY A 299 9.97 6.50 -13.57
C GLY A 299 9.04 6.80 -14.76
N LYS A 300 7.91 6.09 -14.92
CA LYS A 300 6.90 6.35 -15.98
C LYS A 300 6.52 7.83 -16.09
N GLN A 301 6.39 8.52 -14.95
CA GLN A 301 6.02 9.93 -14.90
C GLN A 301 7.22 10.89 -14.73
N ALA A 302 8.47 10.40 -14.71
CA ALA A 302 9.65 11.20 -14.37
C ALA A 302 9.83 12.43 -15.28
N ALA A 303 9.59 12.27 -16.59
CA ALA A 303 9.68 13.36 -17.55
C ALA A 303 8.65 14.47 -17.28
N ALA A 304 7.39 14.10 -17.04
CA ALA A 304 6.32 15.05 -16.73
C ALA A 304 6.56 15.73 -15.37
N ILE A 305 6.99 14.98 -14.35
CA ILE A 305 7.39 15.53 -13.04
C ILE A 305 8.50 16.57 -13.19
N GLY A 306 9.53 16.28 -13.99
CA GLY A 306 10.61 17.23 -14.28
C GLY A 306 10.11 18.50 -14.98
N GLN A 307 9.21 18.37 -15.95
CA GLN A 307 8.59 19.50 -16.63
C GLN A 307 7.75 20.36 -15.69
N LEU A 308 6.90 19.76 -14.85
CA LEU A 308 6.06 20.49 -13.90
C LEU A 308 6.92 21.26 -12.89
N ARG A 309 8.00 20.66 -12.37
CA ARG A 309 8.95 21.37 -11.48
C ARG A 309 9.56 22.58 -12.15
N ASN A 310 10.11 22.40 -13.35
CA ASN A 310 10.73 23.49 -14.11
C ASN A 310 9.72 24.62 -14.42
N LEU A 311 8.48 24.27 -14.79
CA LEU A 311 7.43 25.24 -15.09
C LEU A 311 7.00 26.00 -13.83
N ARG A 312 6.87 25.33 -12.68
CA ARG A 312 6.61 25.98 -11.39
C ARG A 312 7.73 26.97 -11.02
N GLU A 313 8.99 26.59 -11.25
CA GLU A 313 10.14 27.49 -11.04
C GLU A 313 10.06 28.73 -11.95
N ARG A 314 9.70 28.58 -13.24
CA ARG A 314 9.50 29.74 -14.13
C ARG A 314 8.37 30.67 -13.70
N ILE A 315 7.26 30.09 -13.23
CA ILE A 315 6.14 30.86 -12.65
C ILE A 315 6.67 31.64 -11.44
N GLN A 316 7.42 30.98 -10.55
CA GLN A 316 8.02 31.59 -9.38
C GLN A 316 8.98 32.73 -9.72
N GLU A 317 9.92 32.51 -10.64
CA GLU A 317 10.89 33.53 -11.09
C GLU A 317 10.18 34.78 -11.61
N THR A 318 9.15 34.60 -12.43
CA THR A 318 8.39 35.71 -13.01
C THR A 318 7.63 36.50 -11.95
N MET A 319 6.97 35.80 -11.02
CA MET A 319 6.23 36.42 -9.93
C MET A 319 7.17 37.11 -8.93
N ALA A 320 8.31 36.49 -8.60
CA ALA A 320 9.35 37.05 -7.75
C ALA A 320 9.96 38.34 -8.32
N ALA A 321 10.04 38.48 -9.65
CA ALA A 321 10.49 39.71 -10.28
C ALA A 321 9.45 40.86 -10.19
N ALA A 322 8.15 40.53 -10.29
CA ALA A 322 7.08 41.53 -10.34
C ALA A 322 6.57 41.98 -8.96
N TRP A 323 6.52 41.06 -8.00
CA TRP A 323 5.84 41.25 -6.73
C TRP A 323 6.50 42.26 -5.78
N PRO A 324 7.84 42.34 -5.61
CA PRO A 324 8.46 43.32 -4.72
C PRO A 324 8.05 44.76 -5.06
N SER A 325 8.05 45.11 -6.35
CA SER A 325 7.62 46.44 -6.82
C SER A 325 6.13 46.68 -6.57
N THR A 326 5.29 45.66 -6.80
CA THR A 326 3.84 45.76 -6.56
C THR A 326 3.51 45.90 -5.09
N ALA A 327 4.17 45.10 -4.24
CA ALA A 327 4.08 45.15 -2.79
C ALA A 327 4.54 46.52 -2.27
N ALA A 328 5.65 47.06 -2.78
CA ALA A 328 6.12 48.41 -2.44
C ALA A 328 5.10 49.51 -2.79
N GLY A 329 4.39 49.36 -3.90
CA GLY A 329 3.34 50.28 -4.32
C GLY A 329 2.05 50.18 -3.50
N LYS A 330 1.62 48.95 -3.14
CA LYS A 330 0.34 48.70 -2.47
C LYS A 330 0.41 48.69 -0.95
N LEU A 331 1.45 48.11 -0.35
CA LEU A 331 1.63 47.98 1.10
C LEU A 331 2.32 49.22 1.67
N ARG A 332 1.53 50.24 1.95
CA ARG A 332 1.96 51.51 2.54
C ARG A 332 1.23 51.75 3.87
N PRO A 333 1.71 52.64 4.75
CA PRO A 333 1.05 52.91 6.02
C PRO A 333 -0.43 53.31 5.84
N ASP A 334 -0.70 54.22 4.90
CA ASP A 334 -2.03 54.75 4.58
C ASP A 334 -3.00 53.68 4.08
N THR A 335 -2.54 52.84 3.15
CA THR A 335 -3.38 51.80 2.54
C THR A 335 -3.65 50.65 3.52
N LEU A 336 -2.66 50.26 4.31
CA LEU A 336 -2.81 49.21 5.30
C LEU A 336 -3.76 49.63 6.42
N GLN A 337 -3.64 50.88 6.89
CA GLN A 337 -4.56 51.45 7.86
C GLN A 337 -5.98 51.53 7.30
N ALA A 338 -6.15 52.02 6.06
CA ALA A 338 -7.46 52.13 5.42
C ALA A 338 -8.13 50.74 5.28
N TRP A 339 -7.37 49.73 4.85
CA TRP A 339 -7.84 48.36 4.78
C TRP A 339 -8.25 47.83 6.17
N ALA A 340 -7.44 48.07 7.20
CA ALA A 340 -7.75 47.61 8.56
C ALA A 340 -9.02 48.27 9.13
N VAL A 341 -9.24 49.56 8.82
CA VAL A 341 -10.49 50.27 9.19
C VAL A 341 -11.69 49.67 8.47
N GLN A 342 -11.58 49.37 7.17
CA GLN A 342 -12.64 48.74 6.39
C GLN A 342 -13.00 47.34 6.90
N HIS A 343 -12.01 46.60 7.39
CA HIS A 343 -12.16 45.21 7.86
C HIS A 343 -12.23 45.11 9.39
N ARG A 344 -12.56 46.20 10.10
CA ARG A 344 -12.59 46.28 11.57
C ARG A 344 -13.36 45.12 12.22
N GLU A 345 -14.51 44.74 11.66
CA GLU A 345 -15.35 43.67 12.22
C GLU A 345 -14.66 42.30 12.15
N SER A 346 -14.00 41.97 11.02
CA SER A 346 -13.28 40.70 10.89
C SER A 346 -12.02 40.69 11.77
N LEU A 347 -11.36 41.85 11.93
CA LEU A 347 -10.20 42.02 12.82
C LEU A 347 -10.50 41.74 14.29
N GLN A 348 -11.72 41.99 14.77
CA GLN A 348 -12.09 41.70 16.17
C GLN A 348 -12.06 40.20 16.51
N SER A 349 -12.24 39.35 15.51
CA SER A 349 -12.18 37.88 15.65
C SER A 349 -10.79 37.29 15.39
N THR A 350 -9.81 38.15 15.08
CA THR A 350 -8.47 37.71 14.68
C THR A 350 -7.74 37.04 15.84
N THR A 351 -7.14 35.88 15.56
CA THR A 351 -6.34 35.12 16.52
C THR A 351 -4.85 35.27 16.26
N HIS A 352 -4.05 34.86 17.25
CA HIS A 352 -2.59 34.97 17.28
C HIS A 352 -1.86 34.30 16.08
N GLY A 353 -2.52 33.52 15.21
CA GLY A 353 -1.90 32.88 14.04
C GLY A 353 -2.22 33.50 12.67
N GLN A 354 -2.94 34.62 12.62
CA GLN A 354 -3.33 35.28 11.37
C GLN A 354 -2.51 36.56 11.14
N GLY A 355 -2.06 36.80 9.90
CA GLY A 355 -1.27 38.00 9.55
C GLY A 355 -1.91 39.34 9.93
N THR A 356 -3.22 39.35 10.17
CA THR A 356 -4.03 40.47 10.62
C THR A 356 -3.87 40.82 12.11
N TYR A 357 -3.28 39.96 12.94
CA TYR A 357 -3.25 40.12 14.40
C TYR A 357 -2.59 41.43 14.86
N PRO A 358 -1.40 41.82 14.35
CA PRO A 358 -0.80 43.10 14.72
C PRO A 358 -1.71 44.27 14.38
N MET A 359 -2.36 44.24 13.21
CA MET A 359 -3.23 45.32 12.72
C MET A 359 -4.48 45.46 13.61
N ALA A 360 -5.07 44.34 14.02
CA ALA A 360 -6.21 44.33 14.94
C ALA A 360 -5.86 44.99 16.29
N LYS A 361 -4.64 44.78 16.78
CA LYS A 361 -4.16 45.33 18.06
C LYS A 361 -3.66 46.77 17.98
N TRP A 362 -3.38 47.25 16.76
CA TRP A 362 -2.89 48.60 16.48
C TRP A 362 -3.98 49.57 15.99
N LEU A 363 -5.17 49.05 15.70
CA LEU A 363 -6.32 49.86 15.30
C LEU A 363 -6.65 50.90 16.38
N ASP A 364 -6.91 52.14 15.96
CA ASP A 364 -7.26 53.29 16.80
C ASP A 364 -6.21 53.72 17.86
N VAL A 365 -4.96 53.27 17.76
CA VAL A 365 -3.88 53.74 18.64
C VAL A 365 -3.56 55.21 18.34
N PRO A 366 -3.63 56.12 19.32
CA PRO A 366 -3.27 57.53 19.13
C PRO A 366 -1.76 57.75 19.20
N ASP A 367 -1.26 58.80 18.53
CA ASP A 367 0.17 59.14 18.52
C ASP A 367 0.79 59.26 19.91
N ALA A 368 0.09 59.92 20.84
CA ALA A 368 0.57 60.14 22.20
C ALA A 368 0.81 58.84 23.01
N GLY A 369 0.28 57.70 22.55
CA GLY A 369 0.42 56.39 23.18
C GLY A 369 1.13 55.34 22.32
N ALA A 370 1.57 55.69 21.10
CA ALA A 370 2.06 54.72 20.11
C ALA A 370 3.25 53.90 20.63
N ALA A 371 4.31 54.56 21.12
CA ALA A 371 5.49 53.87 21.63
C ALA A 371 5.17 52.91 22.80
N THR A 372 4.31 53.34 23.72
CA THR A 372 3.85 52.52 24.86
C THR A 372 3.08 51.30 24.38
N ARG A 373 2.09 51.50 23.49
CA ARG A 373 1.26 50.41 23.00
C ARG A 373 2.06 49.40 22.16
N TRP A 374 3.03 49.85 21.38
CA TRP A 374 3.89 48.95 20.61
C TRP A 374 4.76 48.09 21.52
N LYS A 375 5.32 48.70 22.57
CA LYS A 375 6.10 47.98 23.58
C LYS A 375 5.26 46.92 24.30
N GLU A 376 4.02 47.26 24.66
CA GLU A 376 3.06 46.30 25.23
C GLU A 376 2.78 45.16 24.26
N LEU A 377 2.44 45.45 23.01
CA LEU A 377 2.13 44.43 21.99
C LEU A 377 3.32 43.50 21.72
N ALA A 378 4.53 44.05 21.61
CA ALA A 378 5.74 43.26 21.45
C ALA A 378 6.03 42.39 22.69
N ALA A 379 5.77 42.91 23.90
CA ALA A 379 5.90 42.13 25.13
C ALA A 379 4.84 41.02 25.25
N GLU A 380 3.58 41.32 24.90
CA GLU A 380 2.48 40.35 24.80
C GLU A 380 2.88 39.19 23.85
N TRP A 381 3.39 39.52 22.66
CA TRP A 381 3.88 38.52 21.71
C TRP A 381 5.07 37.71 22.25
N ARG A 382 6.13 38.37 22.75
CA ARG A 382 7.33 37.67 23.26
C ARG A 382 6.98 36.71 24.40
N ASN A 383 6.14 37.15 25.33
CA ASN A 383 5.69 36.31 26.44
C ASN A 383 4.85 35.13 25.96
N ALA A 384 3.88 35.37 25.06
CA ALA A 384 3.04 34.31 24.51
C ALA A 384 3.85 33.29 23.72
N ARG A 385 4.80 33.75 22.89
CA ARG A 385 5.71 32.89 22.13
C ARG A 385 6.60 32.06 23.05
N ALA A 386 7.25 32.68 24.03
CA ALA A 386 8.12 31.99 24.97
C ALA A 386 7.36 30.93 25.76
N GLU A 387 6.14 31.25 26.21
CA GLU A 387 5.28 30.29 26.91
C GLU A 387 4.86 29.13 26.01
N ARG A 388 4.48 29.39 24.76
CA ARG A 388 4.11 28.33 23.79
C ARG A 388 5.30 27.44 23.43
N GLN A 389 6.48 28.02 23.19
CA GLN A 389 7.69 27.26 22.91
C GLN A 389 8.09 26.38 24.10
N LYS A 390 8.04 26.94 25.31
CA LYS A 390 8.29 26.20 26.54
C LYS A 390 7.29 25.07 26.72
N SER A 391 5.99 25.36 26.63
CA SER A 391 4.92 24.37 26.74
C SER A 391 5.07 23.25 25.70
N ASN A 392 5.40 23.62 24.46
CA ASN A 392 5.64 22.65 23.41
C ASN A 392 6.83 21.75 23.72
N ALA A 393 7.97 22.32 24.14
CA ALA A 393 9.18 21.58 24.47
C ALA A 393 9.05 20.69 25.72
N GLU A 394 8.20 21.06 26.67
CA GLU A 394 7.92 20.25 27.87
C GLU A 394 6.96 19.08 27.60
N THR A 395 6.09 19.20 26.59
CA THR A 395 4.99 18.24 26.34
C THR A 395 5.25 17.32 25.15
N PHE A 396 5.86 17.83 24.08
CA PHE A 396 5.96 17.15 22.79
C PHE A 396 7.41 16.86 22.41
N THR A 397 7.67 15.63 22.01
CA THR A 397 8.92 15.22 21.38
C THR A 397 8.75 15.33 19.87
N VAL A 398 9.59 16.12 19.21
CA VAL A 398 9.59 16.22 17.74
C VAL A 398 10.12 14.92 17.15
N VAL A 399 9.28 14.23 16.37
CA VAL A 399 9.67 13.06 15.58
C VAL A 399 10.31 13.53 14.28
N THR A 400 9.66 14.48 13.60
CA THR A 400 10.23 15.21 12.45
C THR A 400 9.44 16.51 12.21
N ASP A 401 10.14 17.58 11.84
CA ASP A 401 9.58 18.87 11.41
C ASP A 401 9.83 19.14 9.90
N PHE A 402 10.32 18.12 9.20
CA PHE A 402 10.72 18.14 7.79
C PHE A 402 11.66 19.28 7.41
N ALA A 403 12.49 19.77 8.34
CA ALA A 403 13.60 20.68 8.01
C ALA A 403 14.52 20.08 6.94
N THR A 404 14.69 18.76 6.97
CA THR A 404 15.30 17.96 5.90
C THR A 404 14.27 16.97 5.33
N PRO A 405 14.27 16.69 4.02
CA PRO A 405 13.46 15.63 3.44
C PRO A 405 13.81 14.27 4.07
N GLY A 406 12.79 13.44 4.29
CA GLY A 406 12.92 12.08 4.82
C GLY A 406 11.92 11.76 5.93
N PHE A 407 11.70 10.48 6.16
CA PHE A 407 10.92 9.93 7.27
C PHE A 407 11.81 9.12 8.21
N PRO A 408 11.46 8.99 9.51
CA PRO A 408 12.18 8.13 10.44
C PRO A 408 12.11 6.64 10.05
N THR A 409 13.01 5.82 10.58
CA THR A 409 12.97 4.35 10.44
C THR A 409 11.63 3.78 10.90
N GLY A 410 11.13 2.76 10.21
CA GLY A 410 9.82 2.14 10.47
C GLY A 410 8.64 2.82 9.77
N TRP A 411 8.82 4.01 9.18
CA TRP A 411 7.78 4.69 8.41
C TRP A 411 7.90 4.36 6.93
N VAL A 412 6.82 3.87 6.33
CA VAL A 412 6.82 3.43 4.92
C VAL A 412 6.00 4.38 4.07
N THR A 413 6.56 4.82 2.94
CA THR A 413 5.88 5.66 1.96
C THR A 413 5.68 4.94 0.64
N GLU A 414 4.67 5.33 -0.12
CA GLU A 414 4.40 4.80 -1.47
C GLU A 414 3.83 5.90 -2.37
N GLY A 415 4.33 5.98 -3.61
CA GLY A 415 3.76 6.79 -4.68
C GLY A 415 4.46 8.13 -4.96
N ASP A 416 4.46 8.52 -6.24
CA ASP A 416 5.14 9.73 -6.73
C ASP A 416 4.74 11.02 -6.00
N GLY A 417 3.50 11.11 -5.51
CA GLY A 417 3.00 12.30 -4.83
C GLY A 417 3.75 12.56 -3.54
N ILE A 418 3.95 11.54 -2.71
CA ILE A 418 4.71 11.70 -1.46
C ILE A 418 6.22 11.72 -1.72
N GLU A 419 6.73 10.91 -2.65
CA GLU A 419 8.16 10.87 -2.97
C GLU A 419 8.67 12.20 -3.53
N GLN A 420 7.89 12.84 -4.39
CA GLN A 420 8.23 14.11 -5.04
C GLN A 420 7.65 15.33 -4.31
N GLY A 421 6.91 15.11 -3.22
CA GLY A 421 6.05 16.08 -2.56
C GLY A 421 6.71 16.91 -1.47
N TRP A 422 7.97 16.66 -1.11
CA TRP A 422 8.67 17.55 -0.18
C TRP A 422 8.92 18.92 -0.82
N VAL A 423 8.58 19.98 -0.10
CA VAL A 423 8.77 21.37 -0.54
C VAL A 423 9.33 22.24 0.58
N ALA A 424 10.00 23.32 0.19
CA ALA A 424 10.42 24.38 1.11
C ALA A 424 9.28 25.34 1.42
N ASP A 425 9.44 26.14 2.49
CA ASP A 425 8.42 27.12 2.89
C ASP A 425 8.21 28.19 1.81
N GLY A 426 6.94 28.48 1.51
CA GLY A 426 6.59 29.43 0.45
C GLY A 426 6.72 28.86 -0.97
N THR A 427 6.68 27.54 -1.13
CA THR A 427 6.60 26.93 -2.46
C THR A 427 5.21 27.18 -3.06
N LEU A 428 5.16 27.61 -4.32
CA LEU A 428 3.89 27.88 -5.01
C LEU A 428 3.10 26.60 -5.30
N LEU A 429 1.81 26.59 -4.98
CA LEU A 429 0.87 25.62 -5.50
C LEU A 429 0.16 26.19 -6.74
N VAL A 430 0.49 25.67 -7.93
CA VAL A 430 -0.08 26.16 -9.19
C VAL A 430 -1.56 25.80 -9.28
N ARG A 431 -2.40 26.76 -9.64
CA ARG A 431 -3.83 26.54 -9.88
C ARG A 431 -4.03 25.86 -11.23
N LEU A 432 -4.73 24.73 -11.25
CA LEU A 432 -4.88 23.91 -12.46
C LEU A 432 -5.97 24.40 -13.43
N GLU A 433 -6.81 25.34 -13.01
CA GLU A 433 -7.95 25.82 -13.80
C GLU A 433 -8.32 27.26 -13.42
N GLY A 434 -9.06 27.92 -14.32
CA GLY A 434 -9.55 29.28 -14.10
C GLY A 434 -8.51 30.37 -14.34
N GLU A 435 -8.83 31.57 -13.86
CA GLU A 435 -8.07 32.81 -14.17
C GLU A 435 -6.98 33.15 -13.15
N THR A 436 -6.88 32.41 -12.04
CA THR A 436 -5.81 32.60 -11.05
C THR A 436 -4.60 31.73 -11.39
N LEU A 437 -3.39 32.20 -11.09
CA LEU A 437 -2.14 31.51 -11.41
C LEU A 437 -1.78 30.46 -10.37
N ILE A 438 -1.88 30.83 -9.09
CA ILE A 438 -1.60 29.94 -7.96
C ILE A 438 -2.80 29.88 -7.02
N ASP A 439 -2.90 28.76 -6.33
CA ASP A 439 -3.92 28.53 -5.30
C ASP A 439 -3.45 29.05 -3.94
N SER A 440 -2.21 28.69 -3.56
CA SER A 440 -1.62 29.05 -2.28
C SER A 440 -0.09 28.87 -2.27
N PHE A 441 0.50 29.24 -1.15
CA PHE A 441 1.87 28.95 -0.73
C PHE A 441 1.86 27.79 0.24
N LEU A 442 2.60 26.74 -0.10
CA LEU A 442 2.77 25.58 0.76
C LEU A 442 3.81 25.90 1.84
N PRO A 443 3.51 25.60 3.12
CA PRO A 443 4.53 25.57 4.16
C PRO A 443 5.53 24.45 3.88
N ARG A 444 6.68 24.47 4.56
CA ARG A 444 7.64 23.37 4.45
C ARG A 444 7.02 22.06 4.93
N GLY A 445 7.19 20.99 4.15
CA GLY A 445 6.65 19.67 4.47
C GLY A 445 6.46 18.79 3.24
N TYR A 446 5.77 17.67 3.43
CA TYR A 446 5.36 16.78 2.36
C TYR A 446 3.93 17.07 1.93
N HIS A 447 3.73 17.38 0.65
CA HIS A 447 2.43 17.66 0.06
C HIS A 447 2.25 16.78 -1.17
N THR A 448 1.35 15.80 -1.11
CA THR A 448 1.21 14.83 -2.22
C THR A 448 0.74 15.47 -3.52
N HIS A 449 0.18 16.68 -3.43
CA HIS A 449 -0.32 17.49 -4.54
C HIS A 449 0.62 18.62 -4.94
N ALA A 450 1.85 18.69 -4.41
CA ALA A 450 2.79 19.77 -4.68
C ALA A 450 3.02 20.05 -6.19
N LEU A 451 2.81 19.02 -7.02
CA LEU A 451 2.85 19.10 -8.47
C LEU A 451 1.49 18.76 -9.12
N SER A 452 0.83 17.69 -8.69
CA SER A 452 -0.51 17.36 -9.16
C SER A 452 -1.25 16.53 -8.12
N PRO A 453 -2.55 16.77 -7.88
CA PRO A 453 -3.38 15.92 -7.04
C PRO A 453 -3.80 14.62 -7.73
N LYS A 454 -3.31 14.32 -8.95
CA LYS A 454 -3.39 12.99 -9.57
C LYS A 454 -2.32 12.03 -9.05
N PHE A 455 -1.23 12.56 -8.49
CA PHE A 455 -0.15 11.70 -8.02
C PHE A 455 -0.55 10.95 -6.73
N PRO A 456 -0.28 9.64 -6.66
CA PRO A 456 -0.60 8.84 -5.48
C PRO A 456 0.33 9.17 -4.32
N GLY A 457 -0.18 9.06 -3.09
CA GLY A 457 0.67 9.11 -1.91
C GLY A 457 0.08 8.28 -0.78
N ALA A 458 0.91 7.50 -0.11
CA ALA A 458 0.58 6.86 1.15
C ALA A 458 1.72 7.00 2.15
N LEU A 459 1.36 7.11 3.43
CA LEU A 459 2.25 7.10 4.58
C LEU A 459 1.73 6.09 5.59
N ARG A 460 2.51 5.05 5.86
CA ARG A 460 2.22 3.99 6.83
C ARG A 460 3.09 4.21 8.05
N LEU A 461 2.43 4.29 9.19
CA LEU A 461 3.10 4.41 10.49
C LEU A 461 3.64 3.03 10.92
N PRO A 462 4.74 3.01 11.69
CA PRO A 462 5.13 1.81 12.44
C PRO A 462 4.04 1.44 13.46
N ALA A 463 4.18 0.28 14.11
CA ALA A 463 3.26 -0.11 15.16
C ALA A 463 3.30 0.90 16.33
N GLU A 464 2.15 1.11 16.99
CA GLU A 464 2.00 2.13 18.04
C GLU A 464 3.10 2.02 19.13
N ASP A 465 3.47 0.80 19.53
CA ASP A 465 4.49 0.56 20.57
C ASP A 465 5.94 0.84 20.12
N GLN A 466 6.17 0.97 18.82
CA GLN A 466 7.45 1.37 18.27
C GLN A 466 7.62 2.90 18.25
N ILE A 467 6.54 3.66 18.47
CA ILE A 467 6.57 5.13 18.55
C ILE A 467 6.65 5.54 20.04
N PRO A 468 7.67 6.32 20.46
CA PRO A 468 7.78 6.71 21.86
C PRO A 468 6.64 7.63 22.31
N GLY A 469 5.90 7.28 23.35
CA GLY A 469 4.79 8.07 23.90
C GLY A 469 3.51 7.26 24.00
N ALA A 470 2.41 7.89 24.39
CA ALA A 470 1.06 7.29 24.35
C ALA A 470 0.21 7.84 23.19
N PHE A 471 0.79 8.78 22.42
CA PHE A 471 0.15 9.45 21.31
C PHE A 471 1.19 9.81 20.26
N VAL A 472 0.78 9.73 18.99
CA VAL A 472 1.46 10.37 17.86
C VAL A 472 0.53 11.40 17.23
N SER A 473 1.01 12.63 17.09
CA SER A 473 0.26 13.72 16.44
C SER A 473 0.93 14.12 15.14
N LEU A 474 0.16 14.19 14.07
CA LEU A 474 0.62 14.63 12.75
C LEU A 474 -0.08 15.94 12.38
N GLN A 475 0.66 16.94 11.92
CA GLN A 475 0.08 18.18 11.41
C GLN A 475 -0.36 17.95 9.97
N LEU A 476 -1.66 17.75 9.77
CA LEU A 476 -2.24 17.28 8.52
C LEU A 476 -3.28 18.25 7.95
N GLN A 477 -3.33 18.27 6.63
CA GLN A 477 -4.46 18.78 5.85
C GLN A 477 -4.70 17.84 4.69
N GLY A 478 -5.94 17.64 4.26
CA GLY A 478 -6.21 16.86 3.06
C GLY A 478 -7.49 17.31 2.37
N ALA A 479 -7.64 16.86 1.13
CA ALA A 479 -8.86 17.07 0.35
C ALA A 479 -9.65 15.77 0.19
N GLU A 480 -10.71 15.86 -0.60
CA GLU A 480 -11.62 14.75 -0.85
C GLU A 480 -10.89 13.46 -1.24
N TRP A 481 -11.42 12.34 -0.76
CA TRP A 481 -10.96 10.98 -1.04
C TRP A 481 -9.59 10.60 -0.50
N ALA A 482 -8.82 11.54 0.05
CA ALA A 482 -7.68 11.21 0.92
C ALA A 482 -8.19 11.00 2.34
N GLY A 483 -7.56 10.11 3.10
CA GLY A 483 -8.03 9.82 4.44
C GLY A 483 -7.05 9.07 5.31
N ARG A 484 -7.43 8.97 6.58
CA ARG A 484 -6.79 8.11 7.57
C ARG A 484 -7.43 6.73 7.54
N LEU A 485 -6.63 5.71 7.32
CA LEU A 485 -6.98 4.31 7.42
C LEU A 485 -6.49 3.77 8.77
N VAL A 486 -7.33 3.02 9.46
CA VAL A 486 -7.03 2.38 10.73
C VAL A 486 -7.36 0.90 10.61
N ALA A 487 -6.36 0.05 10.80
CA ALA A 487 -6.46 -1.39 10.64
C ALA A 487 -5.83 -2.08 11.85
N PRO A 488 -6.42 -3.13 12.43
CA PRO A 488 -5.67 -4.00 13.30
C PRO A 488 -4.53 -4.65 12.53
N GLN A 489 -3.38 -4.81 13.18
CA GLN A 489 -2.25 -5.54 12.65
C GLN A 489 -2.70 -6.96 12.25
N ASN A 490 -2.18 -7.44 11.12
CA ASN A 490 -2.51 -8.74 10.53
C ASN A 490 -3.96 -8.90 10.03
N ALA A 491 -4.81 -7.86 10.13
CA ALA A 491 -6.10 -7.89 9.47
C ALA A 491 -5.90 -7.83 7.95
N PHE A 492 -6.63 -8.68 7.21
CA PHE A 492 -6.59 -8.63 5.75
C PHE A 492 -7.35 -7.41 5.23
N GLN A 493 -8.47 -7.03 5.83
CA GLN A 493 -9.13 -5.80 5.43
C GLN A 493 -9.63 -5.05 6.65
N SER A 494 -9.53 -3.72 6.54
CA SER A 494 -10.17 -2.79 7.44
C SER A 494 -10.85 -1.71 6.61
N GLU A 495 -12.16 -1.60 6.70
CA GLU A 495 -12.89 -0.48 6.11
C GLU A 495 -12.85 0.78 7.00
N GLY A 496 -11.98 0.81 8.00
CA GLY A 496 -11.78 1.93 8.92
C GLY A 496 -11.13 3.13 8.24
N VAL A 497 -11.81 3.75 7.29
CA VAL A 497 -11.37 4.98 6.62
C VAL A 497 -12.13 6.19 7.17
N THR A 498 -11.38 7.22 7.56
CA THR A 498 -11.90 8.56 7.84
C THR A 498 -11.36 9.50 6.78
N PHE A 499 -12.20 9.90 5.82
CA PHE A 499 -11.82 10.85 4.79
C PHE A 499 -11.64 12.25 5.39
N PHE A 500 -10.70 13.00 4.83
CA PHE A 500 -10.49 14.40 5.20
C PHE A 500 -11.63 15.29 4.70
N ASP A 501 -11.89 16.36 5.44
CA ASP A 501 -12.78 17.43 5.02
C ASP A 501 -11.97 18.45 4.19
N PRO A 502 -12.27 18.65 2.90
CA PRO A 502 -11.54 19.60 2.06
C PRO A 502 -11.65 21.05 2.54
N GLU A 503 -12.68 21.40 3.33
CA GLU A 503 -12.84 22.74 3.91
C GLU A 503 -12.02 22.92 5.20
N ALA A 504 -11.46 21.84 5.76
CA ALA A 504 -10.70 21.90 7.01
C ALA A 504 -9.31 22.51 6.80
N LYS A 505 -8.94 23.42 7.71
CA LYS A 505 -7.57 23.95 7.80
C LYS A 505 -6.62 22.87 8.33
N ALA A 506 -5.33 23.05 8.06
CA ALA A 506 -4.28 22.23 8.63
C ALA A 506 -4.39 22.20 10.17
N ASN A 507 -4.42 21.00 10.75
CA ASN A 507 -4.58 20.78 12.17
C ASN A 507 -3.72 19.61 12.65
N TRP A 508 -3.35 19.62 13.92
CA TRP A 508 -2.72 18.46 14.55
C TRP A 508 -3.75 17.37 14.82
N LEU A 509 -3.62 16.25 14.11
CA LEU A 509 -4.42 15.05 14.34
C LEU A 509 -3.68 14.14 15.32
N ALA A 510 -4.13 14.12 16.58
CA ALA A 510 -3.63 13.20 17.58
C ALA A 510 -4.20 11.80 17.37
N THR A 511 -3.32 10.80 17.39
CA THR A 511 -3.64 9.38 17.33
C THR A 511 -3.17 8.76 18.65
N PRO A 512 -4.08 8.46 19.59
CA PRO A 512 -3.73 7.75 20.81
C PRO A 512 -3.36 6.31 20.50
N ASP A 513 -2.52 5.73 21.35
CA ASP A 513 -2.33 4.28 21.37
C ASP A 513 -3.68 3.59 21.62
N SER A 514 -3.95 2.58 20.81
CA SER A 514 -5.17 1.82 20.89
C SER A 514 -5.01 0.69 21.91
N PRO A 515 -6.07 0.34 22.67
CA PRO A 515 -6.06 -0.91 23.40
C PRO A 515 -5.92 -2.06 22.40
N LEU A 516 -5.21 -3.13 22.80
CA LEU A 516 -5.06 -4.33 21.98
C LEU A 516 -6.43 -4.83 21.50
N LYS A 517 -6.57 -5.01 20.19
CA LYS A 517 -7.74 -5.63 19.57
C LYS A 517 -7.72 -7.12 19.86
N ASN A 518 -8.83 -7.63 20.41
CA ASN A 518 -8.96 -9.00 20.89
C ASN A 518 -7.86 -9.41 21.90
N GLY A 519 -7.27 -8.43 22.61
CA GLY A 519 -6.22 -8.69 23.60
C GLY A 519 -4.82 -9.00 23.05
N VAL A 520 -4.64 -9.05 21.72
CA VAL A 520 -3.37 -9.45 21.09
C VAL A 520 -2.95 -8.53 19.93
N SER A 521 -3.89 -8.08 19.10
CA SER A 521 -3.55 -7.35 17.87
C SER A 521 -3.40 -5.85 18.11
N ARG A 522 -2.31 -5.27 17.62
CA ARG A 522 -2.08 -3.83 17.67
C ARG A 522 -2.88 -3.11 16.60
N VAL A 523 -2.94 -1.78 16.66
CA VAL A 523 -3.54 -0.97 15.61
C VAL A 523 -2.44 -0.33 14.78
N LEU A 524 -2.64 -0.33 13.47
CA LEU A 524 -1.80 0.34 12.50
C LEU A 524 -2.58 1.48 11.87
N VAL A 525 -1.88 2.60 11.65
CA VAL A 525 -2.46 3.79 11.02
C VAL A 525 -1.75 4.06 9.70
N GLU A 526 -2.53 4.45 8.70
CA GLU A 526 -2.05 4.82 7.38
C GLU A 526 -2.80 6.07 6.90
N PHE A 527 -2.11 6.92 6.13
CA PHE A 527 -2.72 8.04 5.42
C PHE A 527 -2.52 7.80 3.94
N ALA A 528 -3.60 7.79 3.17
CA ALA A 528 -3.52 7.47 1.75
C ALA A 528 -4.43 8.36 0.91
N THR A 529 -4.00 8.64 -0.32
CA THR A 529 -4.86 9.14 -1.38
C THR A 529 -5.75 8.02 -1.93
N ALA A 530 -6.79 8.38 -2.67
CA ALA A 530 -7.76 7.43 -3.24
C ALA A 530 -7.10 6.22 -3.94
N SER A 531 -6.11 6.48 -4.82
CA SER A 531 -5.43 5.43 -5.59
C SER A 531 -4.64 4.45 -4.72
N LEU A 532 -4.17 4.84 -3.53
CA LEU A 532 -3.41 3.94 -2.64
C LEU A 532 -4.23 3.41 -1.45
N ASN A 533 -5.51 3.76 -1.37
CA ASN A 533 -6.42 3.14 -0.41
C ASN A 533 -6.88 1.75 -0.96
N PRO A 534 -6.58 0.64 -0.26
CA PRO A 534 -6.93 -0.72 -0.72
C PRO A 534 -8.43 -1.01 -0.79
N ASN A 535 -9.25 -0.16 -0.16
CA ASN A 535 -10.71 -0.25 -0.12
C ASN A 535 -11.38 0.86 -0.93
N PHE A 536 -10.65 1.54 -1.80
CA PHE A 536 -11.23 2.51 -2.73
C PHE A 536 -11.72 1.79 -4.00
N PRO A 537 -12.83 2.20 -4.65
CA PRO A 537 -13.80 3.16 -4.14
C PRO A 537 -14.44 2.66 -2.84
N PRO A 538 -14.65 3.54 -1.85
CA PRO A 538 -15.36 3.14 -0.64
C PRO A 538 -16.80 2.77 -1.03
N ARG A 539 -17.54 2.19 -0.09
CA ARG A 539 -18.96 1.84 -0.31
C ARG A 539 -19.72 2.99 -0.96
N THR A 540 -19.98 2.87 -2.26
CA THR A 540 -20.68 3.89 -3.05
C THR A 540 -22.06 4.07 -2.42
N GLY A 541 -22.59 5.28 -2.47
CA GLY A 541 -23.88 5.48 -1.82
C GLY A 541 -23.89 5.56 -0.28
N LEU A 542 -22.75 5.37 0.40
CA LEU A 542 -22.69 5.45 1.87
C LEU A 542 -21.53 6.31 2.39
N ALA A 543 -20.34 6.16 1.84
CA ALA A 543 -19.16 6.89 2.30
C ALA A 543 -19.20 8.36 1.90
N ARG A 544 -18.67 9.23 2.78
CA ARG A 544 -18.58 10.67 2.55
C ARG A 544 -17.16 11.16 2.77
N ALA A 545 -16.73 12.09 1.92
CA ALA A 545 -15.55 12.92 2.13
C ALA A 545 -16.04 14.36 2.37
N GLY A 546 -15.95 14.83 3.60
CA GLY A 546 -16.64 16.05 4.04
C GLY A 546 -18.15 15.97 3.79
N LYS A 547 -18.69 16.90 2.99
CA LYS A 547 -20.12 16.92 2.59
C LYS A 547 -20.42 16.09 1.35
N THR A 548 -19.38 15.71 0.61
CA THR A 548 -19.47 15.04 -0.69
C THR A 548 -19.63 13.54 -0.52
N LYS A 549 -20.45 12.94 -1.39
CA LYS A 549 -20.80 11.52 -1.40
C LYS A 549 -20.51 10.99 -2.80
N LEU A 550 -19.87 9.83 -2.92
CA LEU A 550 -19.72 9.17 -4.23
C LEU A 550 -21.10 8.74 -4.75
N PRO A 551 -21.43 9.04 -6.02
CA PRO A 551 -22.60 8.47 -6.67
C PRO A 551 -22.61 6.95 -6.59
N ASP A 552 -23.80 6.34 -6.59
CA ASP A 552 -23.96 4.90 -6.40
C ASP A 552 -23.29 4.12 -7.57
N GLU A 553 -23.28 4.71 -8.75
CA GLU A 553 -22.68 4.22 -10.00
C GLU A 553 -21.18 4.56 -10.20
N ASP A 554 -20.55 5.26 -9.25
CA ASP A 554 -19.16 5.71 -9.39
C ASP A 554 -18.18 4.66 -8.87
N PHE A 555 -17.90 3.67 -9.71
CA PHE A 555 -16.94 2.59 -9.44
C PHE A 555 -15.47 2.99 -9.76
N GLY A 556 -15.22 4.25 -10.11
CA GLY A 556 -13.94 4.70 -10.65
C GLY A 556 -12.90 5.07 -9.59
N PHE A 557 -11.64 4.73 -9.86
CA PHE A 557 -10.49 5.03 -9.00
C PHE A 557 -9.85 6.41 -9.28
N ASP A 558 -10.25 7.05 -10.38
CA ASP A 558 -9.62 8.26 -10.94
C ASP A 558 -10.10 9.53 -10.23
N LYS A 559 -9.74 9.66 -8.95
CA LYS A 559 -10.10 10.81 -8.11
C LYS A 559 -8.86 11.63 -7.76
N ARG A 560 -8.93 12.94 -8.05
CA ARG A 560 -7.96 13.89 -7.50
C ARG A 560 -8.08 13.86 -5.97
N SER A 561 -6.99 13.58 -5.30
CA SER A 561 -6.97 13.28 -3.87
C SER A 561 -5.60 13.61 -3.31
N TRP A 562 -5.54 14.24 -2.14
CA TRP A 562 -4.26 14.65 -1.58
C TRP A 562 -4.29 14.85 -0.07
N PHE A 563 -3.11 14.76 0.52
CA PHE A 563 -2.84 15.23 1.86
C PHE A 563 -1.50 15.98 1.93
N SER A 564 -1.36 16.77 3.00
CA SER A 564 -0.20 17.56 3.37
C SER A 564 0.21 17.20 4.78
N LEU A 565 1.51 17.15 5.03
CA LEU A 565 2.10 16.81 6.30
C LEU A 565 3.28 17.75 6.58
N THR A 566 3.17 18.55 7.63
CA THR A 566 4.17 19.59 7.95
C THR A 566 4.91 19.34 9.27
N GLY A 567 4.54 18.30 10.01
CA GLY A 567 5.25 17.90 11.22
C GLY A 567 4.65 16.68 11.90
N ILE A 568 5.47 16.00 12.68
CA ILE A 568 5.11 14.83 13.48
C ILE A 568 5.72 15.00 14.87
N VAL A 569 4.90 14.83 15.90
CA VAL A 569 5.35 14.82 17.30
C VAL A 569 4.79 13.60 18.02
N SER A 570 5.47 13.17 19.07
CA SER A 570 4.96 12.17 20.00
C SER A 570 4.91 12.73 21.42
N HIS A 571 3.99 12.22 22.24
CA HIS A 571 3.72 12.77 23.57
C HIS A 571 2.95 11.79 24.45
N ASN A 572 2.81 12.12 25.74
CA ASN A 572 2.20 11.26 26.76
C ASN A 572 0.82 11.73 27.24
N GLN A 573 0.30 12.86 26.74
CA GLN A 573 -0.94 13.44 27.22
C GLN A 573 -1.75 14.04 26.07
N PRO A 574 -3.09 13.93 26.06
CA PRO A 574 -3.91 14.52 25.00
C PRO A 574 -3.58 16.01 24.78
N GLY A 575 -3.39 16.40 23.52
CA GLY A 575 -3.05 17.77 23.17
C GLY A 575 -2.47 17.91 21.78
N ALA A 576 -2.23 19.16 21.40
CA ALA A 576 -1.58 19.54 20.16
C ALA A 576 -0.54 20.63 20.43
N PRO A 577 0.60 20.63 19.71
CA PRO A 577 1.54 21.74 19.75
C PRO A 577 0.83 23.06 19.46
N ALA A 578 1.11 24.06 20.28
CA ALA A 578 0.65 25.42 20.03
C ALA A 578 1.47 26.04 18.88
N ASP A 579 0.81 26.81 18.01
CA ASP A 579 1.49 27.61 17.00
C ASP A 579 2.49 28.55 17.70
N PRO A 580 3.81 28.45 17.41
CA PRO A 580 4.83 29.26 18.05
C PRO A 580 4.76 30.75 17.66
N MET A 581 3.91 31.12 16.69
CA MET A 581 3.74 32.49 16.19
C MET A 581 4.96 33.03 15.45
N ASP A 582 5.60 32.19 14.64
CA ASP A 582 6.82 32.53 13.89
C ASP A 582 6.61 33.68 12.88
N ALA A 583 5.39 33.85 12.37
CA ALA A 583 5.05 34.90 11.41
C ALA A 583 5.44 36.33 11.88
N TYR A 584 5.43 36.62 13.17
CA TYR A 584 5.70 37.98 13.69
C TYR A 584 7.10 38.18 14.26
N VAL A 585 7.98 37.17 14.19
CA VAL A 585 9.36 37.25 14.70
C VAL A 585 10.04 38.51 14.17
N ARG A 586 10.02 38.72 12.85
CA ARG A 586 10.64 39.87 12.18
C ARG A 586 9.95 41.21 12.45
N LEU A 587 8.72 41.21 12.99
CA LEU A 587 8.00 42.44 13.33
C LEU A 587 8.29 42.93 14.75
N PHE A 588 8.36 42.01 15.71
CA PHE A 588 8.42 42.35 17.14
C PHE A 588 9.78 42.11 17.79
N GLU A 589 10.75 41.48 17.13
CA GLU A 589 12.12 41.38 17.66
C GLU A 589 12.89 42.70 17.59
N GLU A 590 12.51 43.62 16.71
CA GLU A 590 13.15 44.94 16.64
C GLU A 590 12.91 45.76 17.92
N GLU A 591 13.98 46.31 18.51
CA GLU A 591 13.90 47.07 19.77
C GLU A 591 13.47 48.52 19.57
N SER A 592 13.55 49.04 18.35
CA SER A 592 13.18 50.43 18.05
C SER A 592 11.66 50.61 18.20
N LEU A 593 11.20 51.75 18.74
CA LEU A 593 9.78 52.03 18.98
C LEU A 593 9.23 53.04 17.95
N PRO A 594 7.99 52.91 17.48
CA PRO A 594 7.34 53.94 16.68
C PRO A 594 7.00 55.15 17.57
N ALA A 595 7.35 56.36 17.13
CA ALA A 595 7.02 57.61 17.79
C ALA A 595 5.58 58.06 17.54
N THR A 596 4.97 57.62 16.43
CA THR A 596 3.59 57.95 16.03
C THR A 596 2.81 56.69 15.62
N ALA A 597 1.48 56.81 15.52
CA ALA A 597 0.62 55.72 15.05
C ALA A 597 0.91 55.35 13.59
N GLU A 598 1.22 56.36 12.75
CA GLU A 598 1.60 56.21 11.35
C GLU A 598 2.91 55.41 11.20
N GLU A 599 3.93 55.69 12.04
CA GLU A 599 5.17 54.91 12.05
C GLU A 599 4.93 53.43 12.39
N GLY A 600 3.97 53.12 13.28
CA GLY A 600 3.57 51.75 13.57
C GLY A 600 2.96 51.03 12.36
N TRP A 601 2.08 51.70 11.62
CA TRP A 601 1.56 51.18 10.34
C TRP A 601 2.67 51.00 9.30
N GLY A 602 3.64 51.92 9.27
CA GLY A 602 4.81 51.82 8.40
C GLY A 602 5.71 50.62 8.70
N ARG A 603 5.90 50.28 9.98
CA ARG A 603 6.61 49.05 10.38
C ARG A 603 5.89 47.79 9.92
N MET A 604 4.57 47.72 10.09
CA MET A 604 3.78 46.57 9.61
C MET A 604 3.83 46.44 8.09
N ALA A 605 3.69 47.56 7.36
CA ALA A 605 3.82 47.58 5.91
C ALA A 605 5.23 47.16 5.45
N MET A 606 6.28 47.57 6.17
CA MET A 606 7.66 47.14 5.90
C MET A 606 7.86 45.65 6.16
N TRP A 607 7.33 45.12 7.26
CA TRP A 607 7.38 43.70 7.58
C TRP A 607 6.74 42.82 6.49
N LEU A 608 5.54 43.17 6.03
CA LEU A 608 4.86 42.45 4.95
C LEU A 608 5.62 42.53 3.62
N ARG A 609 6.16 43.70 3.26
CA ARG A 609 7.02 43.85 2.07
C ARG A 609 8.28 43.02 2.17
N ALA A 610 8.94 43.02 3.33
CA ALA A 610 10.12 42.22 3.58
C ALA A 610 9.83 40.72 3.46
N THR A 611 8.62 40.26 3.81
CA THR A 611 8.19 38.87 3.56
C THR A 611 8.12 38.56 2.06
N VAL A 612 7.57 39.46 1.24
CA VAL A 612 7.56 39.30 -0.22
C VAL A 612 8.98 39.30 -0.79
N GLU A 613 9.85 40.18 -0.32
CA GLU A 613 11.25 40.27 -0.75
C GLU A 613 12.06 39.02 -0.36
N ARG A 614 11.86 38.48 0.85
CA ARG A 614 12.49 37.23 1.28
C ARG A 614 12.05 36.07 0.40
N TRP A 615 10.76 35.93 0.16
CA TRP A 615 10.23 34.90 -0.73
C TRP A 615 10.80 35.02 -2.13
N ALA A 616 10.79 36.23 -2.71
CA ALA A 616 11.35 36.49 -4.04
C ALA A 616 12.86 36.16 -4.12
N ALA A 617 13.59 36.30 -3.01
CA ALA A 617 15.00 35.94 -2.91
C ALA A 617 15.26 34.46 -2.59
N GLY A 618 14.21 33.62 -2.48
CA GLY A 618 14.34 32.20 -2.11
C GLY A 618 14.77 31.99 -0.64
N LYS A 619 14.42 32.92 0.24
CA LYS A 619 14.82 32.96 1.67
C LYS A 619 13.61 32.98 2.60
N SER A 620 12.51 32.33 2.22
CA SER A 620 11.34 32.19 3.08
C SER A 620 11.69 31.53 4.41
N GLU A 621 11.11 32.03 5.48
CA GLU A 621 11.26 31.51 6.84
C GLU A 621 9.93 30.93 7.35
N PRO A 622 9.93 30.05 8.38
CA PRO A 622 8.69 29.57 8.98
C PRO A 622 7.71 30.71 9.30
N GLY A 623 6.47 30.59 8.83
CA GLY A 623 5.44 31.60 8.99
C GLY A 623 5.26 32.54 7.77
N ASP A 624 6.24 32.62 6.86
CA ASP A 624 6.13 33.43 5.66
C ASP A 624 5.02 32.92 4.72
N ALA A 625 4.88 31.59 4.53
CA ALA A 625 3.81 31.02 3.72
C ALA A 625 2.40 31.49 4.17
N GLY A 626 2.15 31.57 5.48
CA GLY A 626 0.88 32.04 6.04
C GLY A 626 0.60 33.51 5.72
N LEU A 627 1.63 34.37 5.81
CA LEU A 627 1.53 35.79 5.47
C LEU A 627 1.33 35.99 3.97
N LEU A 628 2.05 35.24 3.12
CA LEU A 628 1.90 35.26 1.67
C LEU A 628 0.50 34.83 1.25
N ASN A 629 -0.04 33.76 1.85
CA ASN A 629 -1.41 33.30 1.61
C ASN A 629 -2.45 34.36 2.00
N TRP A 630 -2.27 35.03 3.14
CA TRP A 630 -3.13 36.14 3.53
C TRP A 630 -3.03 37.31 2.53
N MET A 631 -1.81 37.69 2.13
CA MET A 631 -1.61 38.76 1.15
C MET A 631 -2.22 38.45 -0.22
N LEU A 632 -2.17 37.18 -0.63
CA LEU A 632 -2.80 36.69 -1.84
C LEU A 632 -4.33 36.78 -1.76
N ALA A 633 -4.91 36.29 -0.65
CA ALA A 633 -6.36 36.28 -0.44
C ALA A 633 -6.97 37.68 -0.38
N GLU A 634 -6.26 38.65 0.19
CA GLU A 634 -6.68 40.05 0.29
C GLU A 634 -6.33 40.91 -0.94
N GLY A 635 -5.72 40.33 -1.98
CA GLY A 635 -5.40 41.04 -3.23
C GLY A 635 -4.25 42.04 -3.15
N TRP A 636 -3.40 41.92 -2.11
CA TRP A 636 -2.16 42.70 -2.00
C TRP A 636 -1.13 42.31 -3.07
N LEU A 637 -1.17 41.06 -3.50
CA LEU A 637 -0.30 40.50 -4.53
C LEU A 637 -1.11 40.11 -5.78
N PRO A 638 -0.64 40.45 -7.00
CA PRO A 638 -1.33 40.08 -8.22
C PRO A 638 -1.23 38.56 -8.43
N ASN A 639 -2.36 37.93 -8.75
CA ASN A 639 -2.47 36.48 -8.95
C ASN A 639 -3.33 36.10 -10.16
N ARG A 640 -3.85 37.09 -10.91
CA ARG A 640 -4.66 36.81 -12.09
C ARG A 640 -3.79 36.74 -13.33
N MET A 641 -4.18 35.89 -14.26
CA MET A 641 -3.47 35.69 -15.53
C MET A 641 -3.31 36.99 -16.33
N GLU A 642 -4.28 37.91 -16.23
CA GLU A 642 -4.22 39.22 -16.90
C GLU A 642 -3.20 40.19 -16.28
N ASP A 643 -2.94 40.08 -14.98
CA ASP A 643 -2.01 40.96 -14.26
C ASP A 643 -0.54 40.58 -14.52
N LEU A 644 -0.29 39.31 -14.90
CA LEU A 644 1.03 38.72 -15.01
C LEU A 644 1.13 37.84 -16.28
N PRO A 645 1.22 38.46 -17.48
CA PRO A 645 1.12 37.75 -18.75
C PRO A 645 2.24 36.73 -18.99
N GLU A 646 3.47 36.99 -18.52
CA GLU A 646 4.58 36.03 -18.64
C GLU A 646 4.37 34.81 -17.72
N ALA A 647 3.93 35.02 -16.47
CA ALA A 647 3.61 33.92 -15.57
C ALA A 647 2.41 33.09 -16.07
N SER A 648 1.46 33.76 -16.73
CA SER A 648 0.31 33.16 -17.39
C SER A 648 0.69 32.18 -18.49
N GLU A 649 1.71 32.50 -19.30
CA GLU A 649 2.22 31.58 -20.32
C GLU A 649 2.78 30.30 -19.69
N TRP A 650 3.60 30.43 -18.64
CA TRP A 650 4.17 29.29 -17.92
C TRP A 650 3.10 28.45 -17.21
N ALA A 651 2.12 29.09 -16.58
CA ALA A 651 0.99 28.40 -15.94
C ALA A 651 0.11 27.66 -16.96
N THR A 652 -0.08 28.22 -18.15
CA THR A 652 -0.82 27.55 -19.24
C THR A 652 -0.10 26.26 -19.66
N ARG A 653 1.21 26.33 -19.90
CA ARG A 653 2.02 25.14 -20.21
C ARG A 653 2.04 24.12 -19.06
N TYR A 654 2.07 24.58 -17.81
CA TYR A 654 1.97 23.71 -16.64
C TYR A 654 0.67 22.90 -16.67
N ARG A 655 -0.46 23.56 -16.94
CA ARG A 655 -1.78 22.92 -17.05
C ARG A 655 -1.85 21.94 -18.21
N GLU A 656 -1.24 22.28 -19.35
CA GLU A 656 -1.13 21.37 -20.49
C GLU A 656 -0.40 20.08 -20.11
N VAL A 657 0.78 20.17 -19.50
CA VAL A 657 1.54 19.00 -19.03
C VAL A 657 0.74 18.21 -18.00
N GLU A 658 0.15 18.87 -16.99
CA GLU A 658 -0.67 18.21 -15.97
C GLU A 658 -1.88 17.47 -16.55
N SER A 659 -2.48 18.01 -17.61
CA SER A 659 -3.61 17.38 -18.29
C SER A 659 -3.24 16.04 -18.95
N THR A 660 -1.99 15.89 -19.40
CA THR A 660 -1.48 14.65 -20.00
C THR A 660 -1.19 13.55 -18.98
N LEU A 661 -1.09 13.88 -17.69
CA LEU A 661 -0.88 12.88 -16.64
C LEU A 661 -2.08 11.94 -16.55
N THR A 662 -1.80 10.65 -16.52
CA THR A 662 -2.77 9.61 -16.18
C THR A 662 -2.80 9.40 -14.67
N PHE A 663 -3.95 8.97 -14.13
CA PHE A 663 -3.99 8.42 -12.78
C PHE A 663 -3.12 7.16 -12.72
N PRO A 664 -2.49 6.90 -11.56
CA PRO A 664 -1.61 5.75 -11.40
C PRO A 664 -2.42 4.46 -11.46
N ARG A 665 -1.83 3.42 -12.01
CA ARG A 665 -2.38 2.07 -11.89
C ARG A 665 -1.88 1.43 -10.61
N THR A 666 -2.77 0.72 -9.92
CA THR A 666 -2.47 0.15 -8.61
C THR A 666 -3.09 -1.23 -8.46
N ALA A 667 -2.42 -2.11 -7.74
CA ALA A 667 -2.94 -3.41 -7.33
C ALA A 667 -2.77 -3.59 -5.82
N ASN A 668 -3.60 -4.43 -5.21
CA ASN A 668 -3.41 -4.83 -3.82
C ASN A 668 -2.31 -5.91 -3.72
N THR A 669 -1.47 -5.80 -2.70
CA THR A 669 -0.34 -6.71 -2.45
C THR A 669 -0.26 -7.13 -0.97
N MET A 670 0.74 -7.97 -0.65
CA MET A 670 1.12 -8.43 0.69
C MET A 670 2.40 -7.68 1.15
N ASP A 671 2.30 -6.41 1.52
CA ASP A 671 3.48 -5.58 1.83
C ASP A 671 4.10 -5.98 3.17
N GLU A 672 5.35 -6.47 3.15
CA GLU A 672 6.13 -6.87 4.34
C GLU A 672 7.14 -5.80 4.82
N ARG A 673 7.20 -4.62 4.17
CA ARG A 673 8.18 -3.58 4.55
C ARG A 673 7.91 -3.06 5.95
N GLU A 674 8.94 -3.10 6.80
CA GLU A 674 8.93 -2.58 8.18
C GLU A 674 7.81 -3.19 9.06
N ILE A 675 7.46 -4.47 8.84
CA ILE A 675 6.50 -5.20 9.67
C ILE A 675 7.20 -6.26 10.52
N ASP A 676 6.86 -6.27 11.81
CA ASP A 676 7.28 -7.32 12.73
C ASP A 676 6.61 -8.66 12.38
N PRO A 677 7.38 -9.74 12.17
CA PRO A 677 6.81 -11.06 11.93
C PRO A 677 6.01 -11.59 13.11
N ILE A 678 4.98 -12.38 12.82
CA ILE A 678 4.15 -13.02 13.85
C ILE A 678 4.20 -14.54 13.80
N ASP A 679 4.09 -15.13 14.98
CA ASP A 679 3.82 -16.55 15.17
C ASP A 679 2.32 -16.75 15.37
N TYR A 680 1.73 -17.74 14.70
CA TYR A 680 0.30 -17.99 14.79
C TYR A 680 -0.01 -19.04 15.84
N ARG A 681 -1.05 -18.82 16.65
CA ARG A 681 -1.41 -19.75 17.73
C ARG A 681 -2.23 -20.92 17.20
N LEU A 682 -1.90 -22.11 17.69
CA LEU A 682 -2.67 -23.32 17.44
C LEU A 682 -4.07 -23.18 18.06
N ASN A 683 -5.13 -23.45 17.30
CA ASN A 683 -6.47 -23.56 17.88
C ASN A 683 -6.61 -24.92 18.58
N VAL A 684 -6.94 -24.90 19.87
CA VAL A 684 -7.12 -26.13 20.65
C VAL A 684 -8.41 -26.83 20.21
N ARG A 685 -8.27 -28.11 19.83
CA ARG A 685 -9.40 -28.90 19.33
C ARG A 685 -10.48 -29.02 20.41
N GLY A 686 -11.71 -28.65 20.05
CA GLY A 686 -12.88 -28.79 20.91
C GLY A 686 -13.10 -27.62 21.88
N ASN A 687 -12.20 -26.63 21.90
CA ASN A 687 -12.35 -25.43 22.71
C ASN A 687 -11.87 -24.19 21.93
N VAL A 688 -12.80 -23.39 21.43
CA VAL A 688 -12.51 -22.21 20.62
C VAL A 688 -11.98 -21.02 21.43
N ASP A 689 -12.11 -21.09 22.76
CA ASP A 689 -11.69 -20.03 23.69
C ASP A 689 -10.31 -20.30 24.32
N GLU A 690 -9.70 -21.46 24.03
CA GLU A 690 -8.40 -21.84 24.57
C GLU A 690 -7.31 -21.63 23.51
N GLU A 691 -6.38 -20.73 23.82
CA GLU A 691 -5.22 -20.48 22.99
C GLU A 691 -4.17 -21.58 23.18
N GLY A 692 -3.83 -22.26 22.09
CA GLY A 692 -2.71 -23.19 22.07
C GLY A 692 -1.34 -22.50 22.03
N PRO A 693 -0.26 -23.29 21.93
CA PRO A 693 1.08 -22.73 21.77
C PRO A 693 1.20 -21.89 20.50
N ALA A 694 2.02 -20.84 20.56
CA ALA A 694 2.45 -20.12 19.36
C ALA A 694 3.31 -21.04 18.48
N ILE A 695 2.99 -21.10 17.20
CA ILE A 695 3.72 -21.89 16.22
C ILE A 695 4.59 -20.95 15.40
N PRO A 696 5.93 -21.12 15.44
CA PRO A 696 6.84 -20.31 14.65
C PRO A 696 6.51 -20.35 13.17
N ARG A 697 6.54 -19.18 12.51
CA ARG A 697 6.43 -19.13 11.04
C ARG A 697 7.57 -19.94 10.41
N ARG A 698 7.24 -20.81 9.47
CA ARG A 698 8.17 -21.61 8.67
C ARG A 698 7.44 -22.20 7.48
N PHE A 699 8.20 -22.75 6.55
CA PHE A 699 7.63 -23.55 5.48
C PHE A 699 7.28 -24.96 5.98
N LEU A 700 6.72 -25.80 5.10
CA LEU A 700 6.27 -27.16 5.43
C LEU A 700 7.46 -28.05 5.79
N GLU A 701 7.39 -28.76 6.93
CA GLU A 701 8.49 -29.57 7.48
C GLU A 701 8.97 -30.65 6.51
N VAL A 702 8.04 -31.23 5.74
CA VAL A 702 8.36 -32.27 4.73
C VAL A 702 9.32 -31.80 3.64
N PHE A 703 9.41 -30.49 3.40
CA PHE A 703 10.32 -29.90 2.43
C PHE A 703 11.58 -29.30 3.08
N ASP A 704 11.69 -29.32 4.41
CA ASP A 704 12.80 -28.71 5.17
C ASP A 704 14.06 -29.60 5.24
N HIS A 705 14.10 -30.69 4.47
CA HIS A 705 15.24 -31.62 4.42
C HIS A 705 16.44 -31.08 3.61
N GLN A 706 16.51 -29.78 3.33
CA GLN A 706 17.60 -29.15 2.55
C GLN A 706 18.53 -28.21 3.35
N GLN A 707 18.57 -28.30 4.68
CA GLN A 707 19.68 -27.70 5.45
C GLN A 707 20.85 -28.65 5.65
#